data_AF-A0A960LZQ0-F1
#
_entry.id   AF-A0A960LZQ0-F1
#
_cell.length_a   1.000
_cell.length_b   1.000
_cell.length_c   1.000
_cell.angle_alpha   90.00
_cell.angle_beta   90.00
_cell.angle_gamma   90.00
#
_symmetry.space_group_name_H-M   'P 1'
#
loop_
_entity.id
_entity.type
_entity.pdbx_description
1 polymer ?
#
loop_
_entity_poly.entity_id
_entity_poly.type
_entity_poly.pdbx_seq_one_letter_code
_entity_poly.pdbx_strand_id
1 'polypeptide(L)'
;MATSDDMELQTDTETSTGETVQQIEQLREVYRSQGPEAGESEAAALAALLHEQKNIDGWLAVQKLRCEQGAPQLTADHVAEALLDLLGATWEAKVLIEQAGFQSGLSAAGALQRMITLRALHPDTLVYDKTWGAGKVGRIDYFYKKIDIRFRKKPSHQMSLAYAAETLDLLDESHLLSWTFHRKEELKKMIAEQPGELVKMAIQSFGPLPVALLQEKLIPEVLSDKEWKKFWEGARKALKADDTVLIPANRKEPIQVMAGGKSTDDMHFAQLATERSIDAIITHFERMVDEKKANLNDAQNEIIRDRLAFVIKGAWPRQLGHLIRAKLAAMALGADDDRPELHVADRFLDDKLLLRALQQAPVRSASDFLEYLARDHAESLHQMLLKQLTRMDISSLNVAIDYLTPHLGEDAVAAKIREVFDRRKPGIEVLAWIARNMEKIEAWKLGHTHLVVQFMLDALDHEYTGDPLKARNQLRERFEKPEWMRALLDQFDYKQRVNLLNRLRLSAAWGKLDKQSVLAMVIKQAPELEAVMAERSATESADKPRGPLTSIRSYEERKEQLQRIIEVEIPKVAKEIGHAREYGDLRENFEFKAAKDAQALLFRRRDELSQALSTVTPTDFKDATYDEVSLGVTVVIRYEDGREETYHILGEWDGDPKLGILSCNARMSQTLVGHKVGETLVVPSEAGDVACTISAIQPLPDTIRKWILREI
;
A
#
# COMPACT_ATOMS: atom_id res chain seq x y z
N MET A 1 -44.74 -6.74 -62.40
CA MET A 1 -43.73 -7.40 -63.25
C MET A 1 -42.56 -6.45 -63.32
N ALA A 2 -41.60 -6.62 -62.41
CA ALA A 2 -40.30 -5.94 -62.50
C ALA A 2 -39.49 -6.71 -63.56
N THR A 3 -38.85 -5.96 -64.45
CA THR A 3 -38.07 -6.47 -65.58
C THR A 3 -36.76 -7.10 -65.10
N SER A 4 -36.30 -8.12 -65.84
CA SER A 4 -35.08 -8.91 -65.58
C SER A 4 -33.79 -8.09 -65.46
N ASP A 5 -33.78 -6.84 -65.94
CA ASP A 5 -32.62 -5.94 -65.90
C ASP A 5 -32.31 -5.39 -64.49
N ASP A 6 -33.29 -5.30 -63.58
CA ASP A 6 -33.04 -4.77 -62.21
C ASP A 6 -32.31 -5.79 -61.31
N MET A 7 -32.27 -7.07 -61.69
CA MET A 7 -31.66 -8.15 -60.90
C MET A 7 -30.19 -8.44 -61.31
N GLU A 8 -29.80 -8.14 -62.56
CA GLU A 8 -28.41 -8.24 -63.02
C GLU A 8 -27.57 -7.04 -62.55
N LEU A 9 -28.16 -5.84 -62.45
CA LEU A 9 -27.46 -4.65 -61.93
C LEU A 9 -27.12 -4.71 -60.43
N GLN A 10 -27.89 -5.45 -59.61
CA GLN A 10 -27.59 -5.62 -58.19
C GLN A 10 -26.48 -6.64 -57.91
N THR A 11 -26.35 -7.68 -58.75
CA THR A 11 -25.35 -8.73 -58.58
C THR A 11 -23.95 -8.29 -59.03
N ASP A 12 -23.83 -7.47 -60.08
CA ASP A 12 -22.55 -6.90 -60.50
C ASP A 12 -22.01 -5.83 -59.52
N THR A 13 -22.89 -5.07 -58.85
CA THR A 13 -22.47 -4.06 -57.85
C THR A 13 -21.95 -4.68 -56.55
N GLU A 14 -22.51 -5.80 -56.09
CA GLU A 14 -22.04 -6.52 -54.88
C GLU A 14 -20.69 -7.21 -55.11
N THR A 15 -20.47 -7.73 -56.32
CA THR A 15 -19.19 -8.38 -56.69
C THR A 15 -18.06 -7.34 -56.83
N SER A 16 -18.35 -6.18 -57.45
CA SER A 16 -17.41 -5.05 -57.60
C SER A 16 -17.02 -4.39 -56.27
N THR A 17 -17.97 -4.28 -55.32
CA THR A 17 -17.68 -3.71 -53.98
C THR A 17 -16.84 -4.65 -53.11
N GLY A 18 -17.08 -5.96 -53.16
CA GLY A 18 -16.26 -6.95 -52.43
C GLY A 18 -14.79 -6.99 -52.89
N GLU A 19 -14.56 -6.94 -54.21
CA GLU A 19 -13.21 -6.88 -54.79
C GLU A 19 -12.47 -5.58 -54.38
N THR A 20 -13.18 -4.45 -54.40
CA THR A 20 -12.62 -3.15 -54.01
C THR A 20 -12.18 -3.12 -52.54
N VAL A 21 -12.97 -3.73 -51.64
CA VAL A 21 -12.61 -3.83 -50.21
C VAL A 21 -11.35 -4.66 -50.02
N GLN A 22 -11.25 -5.81 -50.71
CA GLN A 22 -10.08 -6.68 -50.64
C GLN A 22 -8.82 -5.99 -51.18
N GLN A 23 -8.94 -5.21 -52.26
CA GLN A 23 -7.83 -4.42 -52.82
C GLN A 23 -7.35 -3.33 -51.83
N ILE A 24 -8.27 -2.69 -51.10
CA ILE A 24 -7.92 -1.69 -50.08
C ILE A 24 -7.23 -2.34 -48.86
N GLU A 25 -7.64 -3.54 -48.45
CA GLU A 25 -6.98 -4.28 -47.38
C GLU A 25 -5.56 -4.73 -47.77
N GLN A 26 -5.39 -5.22 -49.00
CA GLN A 26 -4.06 -5.53 -49.55
C GLN A 26 -3.18 -4.28 -49.56
N LEU A 27 -3.72 -3.14 -49.99
CA LEU A 27 -3.01 -1.88 -50.00
C LEU A 27 -2.55 -1.45 -48.59
N ARG A 28 -3.39 -1.63 -47.56
CA ARG A 28 -3.00 -1.38 -46.16
C ARG A 28 -1.85 -2.27 -45.70
N GLU A 29 -1.80 -3.52 -46.15
CA GLU A 29 -0.70 -4.43 -45.84
C GLU A 29 0.60 -4.01 -46.55
N VAL A 30 0.51 -3.49 -47.78
CA VAL A 30 1.68 -2.96 -48.51
C VAL A 30 2.26 -1.74 -47.79
N TYR A 31 1.43 -0.80 -47.35
CA TYR A 31 1.89 0.32 -46.50
C TYR A 31 2.61 -0.14 -45.23
N ARG A 32 2.14 -1.23 -44.61
CA ARG A 32 2.70 -1.78 -43.38
C ARG A 32 4.01 -2.56 -43.59
N SER A 33 4.07 -3.37 -44.65
CA SER A 33 5.14 -4.34 -44.87
C SER A 33 6.26 -3.81 -45.77
N GLN A 34 5.93 -2.99 -46.76
CA GLN A 34 6.87 -2.48 -47.77
C GLN A 34 7.16 -0.98 -47.62
N GLY A 35 6.44 -0.29 -46.75
CA GLY A 35 6.68 1.10 -46.37
C GLY A 35 5.91 2.13 -47.21
N PRO A 36 6.01 3.43 -46.83
CA PRO A 36 5.13 4.48 -47.35
C PRO A 36 5.27 4.76 -48.86
N GLU A 37 6.47 4.62 -49.42
CA GLU A 37 6.73 4.92 -50.84
C GLU A 37 6.11 3.87 -51.77
N ALA A 38 6.27 2.58 -51.44
CA ALA A 38 5.65 1.47 -52.18
C ALA A 38 4.12 1.52 -52.06
N GLY A 39 3.60 1.77 -50.85
CA GLY A 39 2.17 1.90 -50.61
C GLY A 39 1.55 3.07 -51.38
N GLU A 40 2.21 4.24 -51.46
CA GLU A 40 1.69 5.39 -52.19
C GLU A 40 1.65 5.16 -53.70
N SER A 41 2.66 4.47 -54.27
CA SER A 41 2.66 4.12 -55.69
C SER A 41 1.48 3.21 -56.06
N GLU A 42 1.22 2.17 -55.26
CA GLU A 42 0.09 1.27 -55.49
C GLU A 42 -1.27 1.94 -55.22
N ALA A 43 -1.34 2.80 -54.21
CA ALA A 43 -2.55 3.54 -53.90
C ALA A 43 -2.94 4.52 -55.02
N ALA A 44 -1.95 5.19 -55.62
CA ALA A 44 -2.18 6.09 -56.74
C ALA A 44 -2.68 5.33 -57.98
N ALA A 45 -2.13 4.15 -58.27
CA ALA A 45 -2.57 3.30 -59.38
C ALA A 45 -4.01 2.80 -59.18
N LEU A 46 -4.33 2.32 -57.96
CA LEU A 46 -5.68 1.87 -57.63
C LEU A 46 -6.70 3.02 -57.69
N ALA A 47 -6.32 4.21 -57.20
CA ALA A 47 -7.18 5.39 -57.30
C ALA A 47 -7.47 5.78 -58.75
N ALA A 48 -6.50 5.72 -59.66
CA ALA A 48 -6.73 6.01 -61.08
C ALA A 48 -7.72 5.01 -61.71
N LEU A 49 -7.53 3.71 -61.43
CA LEU A 49 -8.41 2.65 -61.92
C LEU A 49 -9.86 2.81 -61.40
N LEU A 50 -10.03 3.08 -60.10
CA LEU A 50 -11.36 3.29 -59.52
C LEU A 50 -12.03 4.57 -60.06
N HIS A 51 -11.24 5.57 -60.42
CA HIS A 51 -11.74 6.77 -61.07
C HIS A 51 -12.28 6.47 -62.48
N GLU A 52 -11.53 5.72 -63.29
CA GLU A 52 -11.95 5.28 -64.63
C GLU A 52 -13.23 4.42 -64.58
N GLN A 53 -13.32 3.55 -63.57
CA GLN A 53 -14.51 2.71 -63.32
C GLN A 53 -15.70 3.50 -62.77
N LYS A 54 -15.54 4.80 -62.46
CA LYS A 54 -16.54 5.62 -61.76
C LYS A 54 -16.98 5.02 -60.42
N ASN A 55 -16.11 4.26 -59.76
CA ASN A 55 -16.34 3.72 -58.44
C ASN A 55 -16.00 4.79 -57.39
N ILE A 56 -16.96 5.68 -57.13
CA ILE A 56 -16.77 6.87 -56.29
C ILE A 56 -16.45 6.48 -54.84
N ASP A 57 -17.14 5.47 -54.30
CA ASP A 57 -16.98 5.03 -52.91
C ASP A 57 -15.63 4.36 -52.67
N GLY A 58 -15.21 3.48 -53.59
CA GLY A 58 -13.86 2.92 -53.59
C GLY A 58 -12.79 4.00 -53.73
N TRP A 59 -12.99 4.93 -54.65
CA TRP A 59 -12.07 6.03 -54.88
C TRP A 59 -11.89 6.90 -53.63
N LEU A 60 -12.99 7.32 -52.98
CA LEU A 60 -12.96 8.10 -51.73
C LEU A 60 -12.21 7.36 -50.61
N ALA A 61 -12.43 6.04 -50.47
CA ALA A 61 -11.76 5.22 -49.47
C ALA A 61 -10.25 5.15 -49.70
N VAL A 62 -9.80 5.01 -50.95
CA VAL A 62 -8.36 5.03 -51.31
C VAL A 62 -7.74 6.41 -51.06
N GLN A 63 -8.42 7.51 -51.45
CA GLN A 63 -7.89 8.86 -51.19
C GLN A 63 -7.78 9.18 -49.71
N LYS A 64 -8.75 8.71 -48.90
CA LYS A 64 -8.67 8.82 -47.44
C LYS A 64 -7.45 8.07 -46.89
N LEU A 65 -7.20 6.84 -47.33
CA LEU A 65 -6.05 6.05 -46.91
C LEU A 65 -4.72 6.76 -47.27
N ARG A 66 -4.61 7.29 -48.49
CA ARG A 66 -3.43 8.06 -48.93
C ARG A 66 -3.17 9.28 -48.05
N CYS A 67 -4.24 9.99 -47.66
CA CYS A 67 -4.13 11.13 -46.74
C CYS A 67 -3.69 10.70 -45.33
N GLU A 68 -4.18 9.58 -44.81
CA GLU A 68 -3.77 9.01 -43.51
C GLU A 68 -2.29 8.60 -43.48
N GLN A 69 -1.74 8.16 -44.62
CA GLN A 69 -0.33 7.78 -44.78
C GLN A 69 0.58 8.97 -45.12
N GLY A 70 0.05 10.19 -45.17
CA GLY A 70 0.85 11.40 -45.37
C GLY A 70 1.30 11.64 -46.82
N ALA A 71 0.49 11.22 -47.81
CA ALA A 71 0.80 11.42 -49.22
C ALA A 71 1.09 12.90 -49.56
N PRO A 72 2.31 13.25 -50.00
CA PRO A 72 2.75 14.65 -50.12
C PRO A 72 2.11 15.44 -51.27
N GLN A 73 1.35 14.78 -52.17
CA GLN A 73 0.82 15.38 -53.41
C GLN A 73 -0.70 15.61 -53.42
N LEU A 74 -1.39 15.26 -52.33
CA LEU A 74 -2.85 15.30 -52.23
C LEU A 74 -3.34 16.63 -51.63
N THR A 75 -3.71 17.58 -52.49
CA THR A 75 -4.32 18.86 -52.09
C THR A 75 -5.84 18.77 -52.13
N ALA A 76 -6.53 19.60 -51.34
CA ALA A 76 -7.99 19.64 -51.31
C ALA A 76 -8.57 20.04 -52.68
N ASP A 77 -7.88 20.92 -53.41
CA ASP A 77 -8.30 21.37 -54.74
C ASP A 77 -8.25 20.24 -55.78
N HIS A 78 -7.16 19.46 -55.82
CA HIS A 78 -7.05 18.32 -56.75
C HIS A 78 -8.12 17.26 -56.49
N VAL A 79 -8.44 17.01 -55.22
CA VAL A 79 -9.50 16.06 -54.84
C VAL A 79 -10.88 16.59 -55.22
N ALA A 80 -11.13 17.89 -55.03
CA ALA A 80 -12.39 18.51 -55.40
C ALA A 80 -12.63 18.46 -56.92
N GLU A 81 -11.60 18.71 -57.73
CA GLU A 81 -11.70 18.61 -59.19
C GLU A 81 -12.01 17.19 -59.65
N ALA A 82 -11.30 16.18 -59.13
CA ALA A 82 -11.55 14.78 -59.45
C ALA A 82 -12.95 14.32 -58.99
N LEU A 83 -13.41 14.77 -57.81
CA LEU A 83 -14.77 14.49 -57.35
C LEU A 83 -15.84 15.14 -58.23
N LEU A 84 -15.59 16.35 -58.73
CA LEU A 84 -16.52 17.04 -59.60
C LEU A 84 -16.67 16.31 -60.94
N ASP A 85 -15.57 15.77 -61.48
CA ASP A 85 -15.59 14.92 -62.69
C ASP A 85 -16.37 13.62 -62.45
N LEU A 86 -16.04 12.90 -61.36
CA LEU A 86 -16.69 11.64 -60.98
C LEU A 86 -18.19 11.78 -60.74
N LEU A 87 -18.62 12.89 -60.15
CA LEU A 87 -20.03 13.17 -59.85
C LEU A 87 -20.79 13.84 -61.01
N GLY A 88 -20.15 14.02 -62.17
CA GLY A 88 -20.78 14.55 -63.38
C GLY A 88 -21.07 16.05 -63.35
N ALA A 89 -20.35 16.82 -62.53
CA ALA A 89 -20.39 18.28 -62.44
C ALA A 89 -21.80 18.91 -62.21
N THR A 90 -22.72 18.15 -61.61
CA THR A 90 -24.06 18.64 -61.28
C THR A 90 -24.02 19.76 -60.23
N TRP A 91 -25.11 20.52 -60.13
CA TRP A 91 -25.19 21.58 -59.11
C TRP A 91 -25.17 20.98 -57.69
N GLU A 92 -25.83 19.83 -57.49
CA GLU A 92 -25.82 19.09 -56.24
C GLU A 92 -24.41 18.64 -55.86
N ALA A 93 -23.63 18.12 -56.82
CA ALA A 93 -22.24 17.74 -56.60
C ALA A 93 -21.38 18.94 -56.16
N LYS A 94 -21.57 20.11 -56.77
CA LYS A 94 -20.89 21.35 -56.37
C LYS A 94 -21.25 21.76 -54.95
N VAL A 95 -22.53 21.67 -54.57
CA VAL A 95 -22.98 21.95 -53.21
C VAL A 95 -22.33 20.98 -52.22
N LEU A 96 -22.29 19.69 -52.53
CA LEU A 96 -21.68 18.67 -51.67
C LEU A 96 -20.17 18.92 -51.45
N ILE A 97 -19.43 19.20 -52.52
CA ILE A 97 -17.99 19.50 -52.47
C ILE A 97 -17.74 20.78 -51.65
N GLU A 98 -18.56 21.82 -51.85
CA GLU A 98 -18.48 23.05 -51.07
C GLU A 98 -18.75 22.80 -49.57
N GLN A 99 -19.82 22.06 -49.25
CA GLN A 99 -20.21 21.77 -47.86
C GLN A 99 -19.29 20.78 -47.16
N ALA A 100 -18.61 19.91 -47.90
CA ALA A 100 -17.52 19.07 -47.39
C ALA A 100 -16.29 19.91 -47.01
N GLY A 101 -16.15 21.11 -47.58
CA GLY A 101 -15.17 22.11 -47.18
C GLY A 101 -13.83 22.05 -47.90
N PHE A 102 -13.79 21.43 -49.08
CA PHE A 102 -12.58 21.40 -49.92
C PHE A 102 -12.07 22.79 -50.32
N GLN A 103 -12.95 23.79 -50.35
CA GLN A 103 -12.64 25.18 -50.71
C GLN A 103 -12.54 26.12 -49.50
N SER A 104 -12.61 25.56 -48.29
CA SER A 104 -12.79 26.32 -47.03
C SER A 104 -11.55 26.30 -46.13
N GLY A 105 -10.39 25.90 -46.66
CA GLY A 105 -9.12 25.81 -45.91
C GLY A 105 -8.97 24.57 -45.02
N LEU A 106 -9.88 23.59 -45.12
CA LEU A 106 -9.74 22.28 -44.47
C LEU A 106 -8.65 21.45 -45.15
N SER A 107 -8.04 20.53 -44.40
CA SER A 107 -7.14 19.54 -44.99
C SER A 107 -7.92 18.62 -45.93
N ALA A 108 -7.24 18.09 -46.96
CA ALA A 108 -7.84 17.11 -47.89
C ALA A 108 -8.46 15.93 -47.13
N ALA A 109 -7.78 15.45 -46.07
CA ALA A 109 -8.29 14.40 -45.19
C ALA A 109 -9.62 14.75 -44.50
N GLY A 110 -9.70 15.96 -43.93
CA GLY A 110 -10.91 16.42 -43.24
C GLY A 110 -12.08 16.64 -44.19
N ALA A 111 -11.81 17.18 -45.37
CA ALA A 111 -12.83 17.38 -46.40
C ALA A 111 -13.31 16.05 -47.01
N LEU A 112 -12.41 15.10 -47.26
CA LEU A 112 -12.75 13.73 -47.69
C LEU A 112 -13.67 13.03 -46.68
N GLN A 113 -13.36 13.11 -45.39
CA GLN A 113 -14.20 12.51 -44.36
C GLN A 113 -15.61 13.11 -44.34
N ARG A 114 -15.73 14.44 -44.44
CA ARG A 114 -17.02 15.14 -44.53
C ARG A 114 -17.79 14.76 -45.79
N MET A 115 -17.09 14.59 -46.92
CA MET A 115 -17.69 14.17 -48.19
C MET A 115 -18.27 12.76 -48.13
N ILE A 116 -17.55 11.82 -47.50
CA ILE A 116 -18.03 10.46 -47.24
C ILE A 116 -19.32 10.50 -46.42
N THR A 117 -19.34 11.27 -45.33
CA THR A 117 -20.54 11.45 -44.52
C THR A 117 -21.69 12.02 -45.35
N LEU A 118 -21.47 13.13 -46.07
CA LEU A 118 -22.52 13.79 -46.84
C LEU A 118 -23.13 12.90 -47.93
N ARG A 119 -22.31 12.10 -48.63
CA ARG A 119 -22.81 11.18 -49.66
C ARG A 119 -23.62 10.02 -49.07
N ALA A 120 -23.33 9.62 -47.84
CA ALA A 120 -24.10 8.59 -47.15
C ALA A 120 -25.44 9.10 -46.61
N LEU A 121 -25.62 10.43 -46.48
CA LEU A 121 -26.88 11.02 -45.99
C LEU A 121 -27.93 11.03 -47.11
N HIS A 122 -29.04 10.34 -46.86
CA HIS A 122 -30.23 10.33 -47.70
C HIS A 122 -31.48 10.23 -46.79
N PRO A 123 -32.69 10.47 -47.32
CA PRO A 123 -33.90 10.22 -46.54
C PRO A 123 -33.88 8.81 -45.95
N ASP A 124 -34.25 8.73 -44.67
CA ASP A 124 -34.27 7.53 -43.85
C ASP A 124 -32.92 7.00 -43.34
N THR A 125 -31.78 7.61 -43.66
CA THR A 125 -30.50 7.29 -43.01
C THR A 125 -30.57 7.48 -41.50
N LEU A 126 -30.02 6.53 -40.76
CA LEU A 126 -29.88 6.62 -39.31
C LEU A 126 -28.54 7.25 -38.94
N VAL A 127 -28.59 8.20 -38.01
CA VAL A 127 -27.43 8.99 -37.60
C VAL A 127 -27.41 9.16 -36.09
N TYR A 128 -26.23 9.44 -35.54
CA TYR A 128 -26.03 9.79 -34.14
C TYR A 128 -25.36 11.16 -34.03
N ASP A 129 -25.91 12.01 -33.17
CA ASP A 129 -25.31 13.27 -32.77
C ASP A 129 -25.05 13.24 -31.26
N LYS A 130 -23.87 13.73 -30.83
CA LYS A 130 -23.48 13.72 -29.41
C LYS A 130 -24.44 14.51 -28.51
N THR A 131 -25.07 15.57 -29.03
CA THR A 131 -26.01 16.43 -28.30
C THR A 131 -27.44 15.89 -28.38
N TRP A 132 -27.87 15.53 -29.58
CA TRP A 132 -29.28 15.22 -29.86
C TRP A 132 -29.64 13.74 -29.79
N GLY A 133 -28.64 12.85 -29.76
CA GLY A 133 -28.81 11.40 -29.69
C GLY A 133 -29.03 10.76 -31.06
N ALA A 134 -29.69 9.61 -31.07
CA ALA A 134 -29.98 8.91 -32.32
C ALA A 134 -31.12 9.62 -33.10
N GLY A 135 -30.98 9.71 -34.42
CA GLY A 135 -31.91 10.42 -35.28
C GLY A 135 -32.07 9.76 -36.65
N LYS A 136 -33.19 10.08 -37.31
CA LYS A 136 -33.50 9.61 -38.66
C LYS A 136 -33.58 10.80 -39.61
N VAL A 137 -32.78 10.78 -40.68
CA VAL A 137 -32.79 11.82 -41.71
C VAL A 137 -34.16 11.86 -42.37
N GLY A 138 -34.72 13.07 -42.49
CA GLY A 138 -36.00 13.33 -43.12
C GLY A 138 -35.82 13.83 -44.55
N ARG A 139 -35.47 15.11 -44.69
CA ARG A 139 -35.29 15.77 -45.98
C ARG A 139 -33.93 16.44 -46.05
N ILE A 140 -33.27 16.34 -47.20
CA ILE A 140 -32.08 17.11 -47.54
C ILE A 140 -32.49 18.18 -48.54
N ASP A 141 -32.11 19.42 -48.25
CA ASP A 141 -32.37 20.59 -49.07
C ASP A 141 -31.04 21.17 -49.54
N TYR A 142 -30.61 20.75 -50.74
CA TYR A 142 -29.36 21.21 -51.34
C TYR A 142 -29.40 22.72 -51.66
N PHE A 143 -30.60 23.31 -51.84
CA PHE A 143 -30.75 24.71 -52.24
C PHE A 143 -30.47 25.64 -51.07
N TYR A 144 -31.07 25.32 -49.92
CA TYR A 144 -30.77 26.03 -48.67
C TYR A 144 -29.55 25.47 -47.93
N LYS A 145 -28.94 24.39 -48.43
CA LYS A 145 -27.80 23.69 -47.83
C LYS A 145 -28.11 23.19 -46.42
N LYS A 146 -29.32 22.66 -46.22
CA LYS A 146 -29.84 22.21 -44.93
C LYS A 146 -30.28 20.76 -44.94
N ILE A 147 -30.28 20.15 -43.77
CA ILE A 147 -30.80 18.81 -43.53
C ILE A 147 -31.75 18.81 -42.34
N ASP A 148 -32.88 18.15 -42.50
CA ASP A 148 -33.88 17.94 -41.46
C ASP A 148 -33.71 16.53 -40.89
N ILE A 149 -33.48 16.44 -39.59
CA ILE A 149 -33.25 15.18 -38.87
C ILE A 149 -34.26 15.08 -37.73
N ARG A 150 -34.91 13.91 -37.66
CA ARG A 150 -35.88 13.58 -36.62
C ARG A 150 -35.15 12.88 -35.48
N PHE A 151 -34.68 13.64 -34.50
CA PHE A 151 -34.12 13.10 -33.26
C PHE A 151 -35.23 12.77 -32.27
N ARG A 152 -34.99 11.78 -31.41
CA ARG A 152 -35.98 11.36 -30.39
C ARG A 152 -36.37 12.48 -29.42
N LYS A 153 -35.40 13.30 -29.02
CA LYS A 153 -35.62 14.47 -28.14
C LYS A 153 -36.16 15.69 -28.88
N LYS A 154 -35.92 15.80 -30.18
CA LYS A 154 -36.30 16.94 -31.03
C LYS A 154 -36.69 16.46 -32.43
N PRO A 155 -37.97 16.10 -32.64
CA PRO A 155 -38.43 15.48 -33.88
C PRO A 155 -38.36 16.38 -35.13
N SER A 156 -38.13 17.68 -34.97
CA SER A 156 -37.96 18.62 -36.08
C SER A 156 -36.73 19.47 -35.83
N HIS A 157 -35.55 18.89 -36.09
CA HIS A 157 -34.28 19.60 -36.00
C HIS A 157 -33.68 19.81 -37.38
N GLN A 158 -33.53 21.08 -37.75
CA GLN A 158 -32.85 21.48 -38.97
C GLN A 158 -31.44 21.98 -38.65
N MET A 159 -30.45 21.57 -39.44
CA MET A 159 -29.06 22.03 -39.37
C MET A 159 -28.46 22.22 -40.77
N SER A 160 -27.29 22.87 -40.87
CA SER A 160 -26.59 23.01 -42.15
C SER A 160 -25.92 21.70 -42.57
N LEU A 161 -25.75 21.49 -43.87
CA LEU A 161 -25.05 20.32 -44.40
C LEU A 161 -23.60 20.27 -43.92
N ALA A 162 -22.89 21.40 -43.91
CA ALA A 162 -21.51 21.46 -43.40
C ALA A 162 -21.41 21.05 -41.91
N TYR A 163 -22.37 21.47 -41.07
CA TYR A 163 -22.40 21.07 -39.66
C TYR A 163 -22.74 19.58 -39.51
N ALA A 164 -23.72 19.08 -40.26
CA ALA A 164 -24.08 17.68 -40.28
C ALA A 164 -22.90 16.77 -40.70
N ALA A 165 -22.13 17.18 -41.71
CA ALA A 165 -20.95 16.47 -42.16
C ALA A 165 -19.85 16.37 -41.09
N GLU A 166 -19.83 17.34 -40.16
CA GLU A 166 -18.84 17.44 -39.09
C GLU A 166 -19.24 16.67 -37.83
N THR A 167 -20.53 16.67 -37.47
CA THR A 167 -20.97 16.19 -36.15
C THR A 167 -21.73 14.87 -36.16
N LEU A 168 -22.21 14.40 -37.31
CA LEU A 168 -23.00 13.18 -37.40
C LEU A 168 -22.12 11.95 -37.61
N ASP A 169 -22.35 10.95 -36.77
CA ASP A 169 -21.90 9.58 -37.00
C ASP A 169 -23.01 8.80 -37.73
N LEU A 170 -22.65 8.01 -38.74
CA LEU A 170 -23.59 7.14 -39.46
C LEU A 170 -23.84 5.87 -38.65
N LEU A 171 -25.10 5.44 -38.57
CA LEU A 171 -25.48 4.22 -37.88
C LEU A 171 -25.86 3.13 -38.89
N ASP A 172 -25.08 2.06 -38.96
CA ASP A 172 -25.39 0.89 -39.77
C ASP A 172 -26.37 -0.07 -39.08
N GLU A 173 -26.78 -1.14 -39.75
CA GLU A 173 -27.75 -2.11 -39.21
C GLU A 173 -27.22 -2.94 -38.02
N SER A 174 -25.90 -3.05 -37.89
CA SER A 174 -25.24 -3.79 -36.81
C SER A 174 -25.14 -2.96 -35.52
N HIS A 175 -25.25 -1.63 -35.63
CA HIS A 175 -25.18 -0.73 -34.50
C HIS A 175 -26.43 -0.78 -33.60
N LEU A 176 -26.24 -0.87 -32.28
CA LEU A 176 -27.30 -1.01 -31.27
C LEU A 176 -28.37 0.08 -31.36
N LEU A 177 -27.96 1.33 -31.58
CA LEU A 177 -28.91 2.45 -31.69
C LEU A 177 -29.84 2.34 -32.90
N SER A 178 -29.45 1.66 -33.98
CA SER A 178 -30.30 1.45 -35.14
C SER A 178 -31.52 0.59 -34.80
N TRP A 179 -31.36 -0.34 -33.87
CA TRP A 179 -32.44 -1.21 -33.40
C TRP A 179 -33.53 -0.44 -32.64
N THR A 180 -33.21 0.73 -32.08
CA THR A 180 -34.20 1.58 -31.40
C THR A 180 -35.26 2.14 -32.35
N PHE A 181 -34.99 2.20 -33.67
CA PHE A 181 -35.91 2.69 -34.68
C PHE A 181 -36.76 1.57 -35.29
N HIS A 182 -36.15 0.43 -35.60
CA HIS A 182 -36.78 -0.60 -36.44
C HIS A 182 -37.02 -1.95 -35.74
N ARG A 183 -36.45 -2.19 -34.55
CA ARG A 183 -36.49 -3.49 -33.83
C ARG A 183 -36.85 -3.36 -32.34
N LYS A 184 -37.83 -2.50 -32.03
CA LYS A 184 -38.20 -2.15 -30.64
C LYS A 184 -38.65 -3.34 -29.79
N GLU A 185 -39.41 -4.27 -30.36
CA GLU A 185 -39.91 -5.44 -29.63
C GLU A 185 -38.80 -6.49 -29.40
N GLU A 186 -37.91 -6.68 -30.37
CA GLU A 186 -36.71 -7.52 -30.21
C GLU A 186 -35.77 -6.95 -29.13
N LEU A 187 -35.58 -5.63 -29.12
CA LEU A 187 -34.76 -4.95 -28.12
C LEU A 187 -35.33 -5.12 -26.70
N LYS A 188 -36.65 -4.98 -26.51
CA LYS A 188 -37.33 -5.25 -25.23
C LYS A 188 -37.13 -6.70 -24.77
N LYS A 189 -37.25 -7.65 -25.69
CA LYS A 189 -37.05 -9.07 -25.40
C LYS A 189 -35.60 -9.33 -24.97
N MET A 190 -34.63 -8.76 -25.67
CA MET A 190 -33.20 -8.89 -25.36
C MET A 190 -32.85 -8.29 -23.99
N ILE A 191 -33.43 -7.13 -23.63
CA ILE A 191 -33.26 -6.52 -22.31
C ILE A 191 -33.75 -7.45 -21.19
N ALA A 192 -34.88 -8.15 -21.40
CA ALA A 192 -35.50 -9.00 -20.39
C ALA A 192 -34.85 -10.39 -20.29
N GLU A 193 -34.51 -11.00 -21.43
CA GLU A 193 -34.11 -12.42 -21.51
C GLU A 193 -32.60 -12.61 -21.70
N GLN A 194 -31.91 -11.68 -22.36
CA GLN A 194 -30.49 -11.80 -22.74
C GLN A 194 -29.70 -10.51 -22.50
N PRO A 195 -29.65 -10.00 -21.25
CA PRO A 195 -29.04 -8.71 -20.96
C PRO A 195 -27.51 -8.68 -21.21
N GLY A 196 -26.83 -9.84 -21.17
CA GLY A 196 -25.41 -9.95 -21.53
C GLY A 196 -25.14 -9.73 -23.02
N GLU A 197 -25.99 -10.27 -23.90
CA GLU A 197 -25.86 -10.05 -25.36
C GLU A 197 -26.07 -8.59 -25.73
N LEU A 198 -27.01 -7.90 -25.07
CA LEU A 198 -27.22 -6.46 -25.26
C LEU A 198 -25.94 -5.66 -24.92
N VAL A 199 -25.24 -6.03 -23.84
CA VAL A 199 -23.97 -5.37 -23.49
C VAL A 199 -22.90 -5.69 -24.53
N LYS A 200 -22.80 -6.92 -25.02
CA LYS A 200 -21.84 -7.26 -26.10
C LYS A 200 -22.10 -6.43 -27.36
N MET A 201 -23.36 -6.31 -27.76
CA MET A 201 -23.78 -5.47 -28.88
C MET A 201 -23.46 -3.99 -28.63
N ALA A 202 -23.66 -3.49 -27.40
CA ALA A 202 -23.30 -2.12 -27.04
C ALA A 202 -21.79 -1.86 -27.15
N ILE A 203 -20.96 -2.81 -26.69
CA ILE A 203 -19.50 -2.71 -26.78
C ILE A 203 -19.03 -2.82 -28.23
N GLN A 204 -19.67 -3.63 -29.07
CA GLN A 204 -19.40 -3.67 -30.51
C GLN A 204 -19.76 -2.34 -31.20
N SER A 205 -20.85 -1.70 -30.76
CA SER A 205 -21.35 -0.45 -31.35
C SER A 205 -20.56 0.79 -30.93
N PHE A 206 -20.19 0.89 -29.65
CA PHE A 206 -19.57 2.09 -29.08
C PHE A 206 -18.07 1.91 -28.76
N GLY A 207 -17.53 0.72 -28.98
CA GLY A 207 -16.21 0.31 -28.52
C GLY A 207 -16.17 -0.07 -27.02
N PRO A 208 -14.98 -0.41 -26.50
CA PRO A 208 -14.79 -0.76 -25.10
C PRO A 208 -15.17 0.40 -24.16
N LEU A 209 -16.11 0.17 -23.24
CA LEU A 209 -16.62 1.20 -22.33
C LEU A 209 -16.57 0.76 -20.86
N PRO A 210 -16.16 1.63 -19.93
CA PRO A 210 -16.39 1.43 -18.51
C PRO A 210 -17.88 1.38 -18.19
N VAL A 211 -18.24 0.73 -17.08
CA VAL A 211 -19.65 0.53 -16.68
C VAL A 211 -20.43 1.87 -16.59
N ALA A 212 -19.78 2.93 -16.11
CA ALA A 212 -20.41 4.24 -15.98
C ALA A 212 -20.74 4.89 -17.34
N LEU A 213 -19.84 4.78 -18.33
CA LEU A 213 -20.09 5.30 -19.68
C LEU A 213 -21.08 4.43 -20.45
N LEU A 214 -21.05 3.12 -20.22
CA LEU A 214 -22.08 2.21 -20.74
C LEU A 214 -23.47 2.59 -20.23
N GLN A 215 -23.58 2.90 -18.94
CA GLN A 215 -24.83 3.38 -18.33
C GLN A 215 -25.33 4.68 -18.99
N GLU A 216 -24.43 5.66 -19.16
CA GLU A 216 -24.74 6.95 -19.79
C GLU A 216 -25.22 6.79 -21.25
N LYS A 217 -24.68 5.82 -21.98
CA LYS A 217 -25.06 5.57 -23.38
C LYS A 217 -26.38 4.81 -23.51
N LEU A 218 -26.69 3.90 -22.58
CA LEU A 218 -27.87 3.03 -22.67
C LEU A 218 -29.14 3.65 -22.08
N ILE A 219 -29.07 4.42 -20.99
CA ILE A 219 -30.25 5.02 -20.34
C ILE A 219 -31.02 6.08 -21.19
N PRO A 220 -30.39 6.89 -22.06
CA PRO A 220 -31.17 7.85 -22.86
C PRO A 220 -31.89 7.19 -24.04
N GLU A 221 -31.39 6.05 -24.56
CA GLU A 221 -31.83 5.51 -25.84
C GLU A 221 -32.43 4.09 -25.77
N VAL A 222 -31.98 3.25 -24.84
CA VAL A 222 -32.27 1.81 -24.82
C VAL A 222 -33.03 1.37 -23.56
N LEU A 223 -32.64 1.88 -22.39
CA LEU A 223 -33.18 1.54 -21.07
C LEU A 223 -33.72 2.77 -20.36
N SER A 224 -34.54 2.63 -19.32
CA SER A 224 -34.78 3.71 -18.35
C SER A 224 -33.87 3.59 -17.12
N ASP A 225 -33.70 4.69 -16.38
CA ASP A 225 -32.90 4.71 -15.14
C ASP A 225 -33.41 3.68 -14.11
N LYS A 226 -34.73 3.47 -14.06
CA LYS A 226 -35.37 2.49 -13.17
C LYS A 226 -35.05 1.03 -13.54
N GLU A 227 -34.79 0.75 -14.82
CA GLU A 227 -34.50 -0.60 -15.32
C GLU A 227 -33.02 -0.97 -15.17
N TRP A 228 -32.12 0.02 -15.11
CA TRP A 228 -30.67 -0.17 -15.14
C TRP A 228 -30.15 -1.16 -14.08
N LYS A 229 -30.57 -1.00 -12.81
CA LYS A 229 -30.05 -1.83 -11.73
C LYS A 229 -30.33 -3.32 -11.94
N LYS A 230 -31.56 -3.65 -12.33
CA LYS A 230 -32.00 -5.03 -12.60
C LYS A 230 -31.35 -5.59 -13.87
N PHE A 231 -31.27 -4.76 -14.92
CA PHE A 231 -30.59 -5.10 -16.17
C PHE A 231 -29.11 -5.42 -15.93
N TRP A 232 -28.37 -4.52 -15.27
CA TRP A 232 -26.94 -4.66 -15.07
C TRP A 232 -26.57 -5.86 -14.20
N GLU A 233 -27.38 -6.17 -13.18
CA GLU A 233 -27.17 -7.36 -12.36
C GLU A 233 -27.27 -8.65 -13.19
N GLY A 234 -28.28 -8.75 -14.06
CA GLY A 234 -28.45 -9.86 -15.00
C GLY A 234 -27.32 -9.91 -16.04
N ALA A 235 -26.99 -8.78 -16.66
CA ALA A 235 -25.91 -8.68 -17.65
C ALA A 235 -24.58 -9.10 -17.05
N ARG A 236 -24.19 -8.53 -15.90
CA ARG A 236 -22.91 -8.83 -15.24
C ARG A 236 -22.78 -10.32 -14.89
N LYS A 237 -23.88 -10.96 -14.46
CA LYS A 237 -23.87 -12.41 -14.18
C LYS A 237 -23.64 -13.23 -15.45
N ALA A 238 -24.33 -12.90 -16.54
CA ALA A 238 -24.17 -13.57 -17.83
C ALA A 238 -22.77 -13.38 -18.41
N LEU A 239 -22.27 -12.13 -18.44
CA LEU A 239 -20.96 -11.79 -18.97
C LEU A 239 -19.80 -12.40 -18.17
N LYS A 240 -19.94 -12.59 -16.87
CA LYS A 240 -18.92 -13.29 -16.06
C LYS A 240 -18.83 -14.78 -16.37
N ALA A 241 -19.90 -15.36 -16.91
CA ALA A 241 -19.95 -16.75 -17.33
C ALA A 241 -19.59 -16.91 -18.82
N ASP A 242 -19.24 -15.82 -19.49
CA ASP A 242 -18.92 -15.78 -20.90
C ASP A 242 -17.41 -15.54 -21.08
N ASP A 243 -16.72 -16.57 -21.55
CA ASP A 243 -15.27 -16.56 -21.72
C ASP A 243 -14.79 -15.58 -22.81
N THR A 244 -15.70 -15.02 -23.61
CA THR A 244 -15.42 -14.03 -24.65
C THR A 244 -15.44 -12.59 -24.15
N VAL A 245 -15.79 -12.36 -22.87
CA VAL A 245 -15.94 -11.00 -22.30
C VAL A 245 -15.12 -10.83 -21.03
N LEU A 246 -14.25 -9.81 -21.03
CA LEU A 246 -13.49 -9.42 -19.85
C LEU A 246 -14.21 -8.30 -19.10
N ILE A 247 -14.64 -8.61 -17.86
CA ILE A 247 -15.15 -7.61 -16.92
C ILE A 247 -14.03 -7.22 -15.94
N PRO A 248 -13.51 -5.99 -16.00
CA PRO A 248 -12.44 -5.57 -15.11
C PRO A 248 -12.90 -5.51 -13.64
N ALA A 249 -11.96 -5.77 -12.72
CA ALA A 249 -12.21 -5.66 -11.29
C ALA A 249 -12.48 -4.20 -10.87
N ASN A 250 -11.81 -3.26 -11.53
CA ASN A 250 -11.98 -1.83 -11.38
C ASN A 250 -13.08 -1.31 -12.32
N ARG A 251 -14.10 -0.65 -11.77
CA ARG A 251 -15.24 -0.14 -12.55
C ARG A 251 -14.90 1.02 -13.49
N LYS A 252 -13.71 1.63 -13.35
CA LYS A 252 -13.22 2.69 -14.23
C LYS A 252 -12.56 2.14 -15.50
N GLU A 253 -12.24 0.85 -15.54
CA GLU A 253 -11.67 0.20 -16.71
C GLU A 253 -12.77 -0.28 -17.66
N PRO A 254 -12.50 -0.34 -18.97
CA PRO A 254 -13.49 -0.70 -19.98
C PRO A 254 -13.79 -2.20 -20.01
N ILE A 255 -15.05 -2.55 -20.25
CA ILE A 255 -15.47 -3.91 -20.60
C ILE A 255 -14.96 -4.20 -22.01
N GLN A 256 -14.37 -5.38 -22.20
CA GLN A 256 -13.81 -5.78 -23.49
C GLN A 256 -14.52 -7.04 -23.99
N VAL A 257 -14.93 -7.02 -25.26
CA VAL A 257 -15.56 -8.15 -25.95
C VAL A 257 -14.63 -8.58 -27.08
N MET A 258 -14.36 -9.87 -27.15
CA MET A 258 -13.39 -10.44 -28.08
C MET A 258 -13.99 -10.60 -29.49
N ALA A 259 -13.30 -10.05 -30.49
CA ALA A 259 -13.47 -10.49 -31.88
C ALA A 259 -12.39 -11.53 -32.19
N GLY A 260 -12.80 -12.80 -32.32
CA GLY A 260 -11.93 -13.90 -32.76
C GLY A 260 -11.11 -14.55 -31.66
N GLY A 261 -11.63 -15.66 -31.11
CA GLY A 261 -10.92 -16.91 -30.79
C GLY A 261 -9.56 -16.93 -30.06
N LYS A 262 -9.02 -15.82 -29.53
CA LYS A 262 -7.84 -15.88 -28.66
C LYS A 262 -8.26 -16.30 -27.26
N SER A 263 -7.52 -17.24 -26.67
CA SER A 263 -7.74 -17.68 -25.30
C SER A 263 -7.59 -16.51 -24.32
N THR A 264 -8.40 -16.48 -23.25
CA THR A 264 -8.28 -15.54 -22.12
C THR A 264 -6.84 -15.45 -21.59
N ASP A 265 -6.09 -16.55 -21.70
CA ASP A 265 -4.70 -16.63 -21.30
C ASP A 265 -3.76 -15.77 -22.14
N ASP A 266 -3.94 -15.73 -23.46
CA ASP A 266 -3.04 -15.00 -24.36
C ASP A 266 -3.14 -13.48 -24.19
N MET A 267 -4.32 -12.98 -23.79
CA MET A 267 -4.50 -11.57 -23.43
C MET A 267 -3.85 -11.21 -22.11
N HIS A 268 -3.95 -12.06 -21.09
CA HIS A 268 -3.25 -11.84 -19.82
C HIS A 268 -1.73 -11.77 -20.05
N PHE A 269 -1.21 -12.60 -20.95
CA PHE A 269 0.20 -12.53 -21.35
C PHE A 269 0.54 -11.29 -22.18
N ALA A 270 -0.33 -10.85 -23.08
CA ALA A 270 -0.13 -9.60 -23.82
C ALA A 270 -0.09 -8.37 -22.89
N GLN A 271 -0.95 -8.32 -21.88
CA GLN A 271 -0.92 -7.28 -20.84
C GLN A 271 0.37 -7.35 -20.04
N LEU A 272 0.72 -8.55 -19.54
CA LEU A 272 1.96 -8.80 -18.82
C LEU A 272 3.18 -8.36 -19.62
N ALA A 273 3.22 -8.60 -20.93
CA ALA A 273 4.31 -8.19 -21.82
C ALA A 273 4.53 -6.67 -21.87
N THR A 274 3.49 -5.88 -21.63
CA THR A 274 3.57 -4.40 -21.66
C THR A 274 3.66 -3.76 -20.26
N GLU A 275 3.47 -4.55 -19.20
CA GLU A 275 3.50 -4.08 -17.82
C GLU A 275 4.88 -3.52 -17.44
N ARG A 276 4.86 -2.39 -16.70
CA ARG A 276 6.05 -1.64 -16.28
C ARG A 276 6.18 -1.54 -14.76
N SER A 277 5.12 -1.85 -14.01
CA SER A 277 5.16 -1.91 -12.55
C SER A 277 5.76 -3.24 -12.08
N ILE A 278 6.86 -3.17 -11.34
CA ILE A 278 7.53 -4.35 -10.75
C ILE A 278 6.56 -5.12 -9.84
N ASP A 279 5.81 -4.41 -8.99
CA ASP A 279 4.83 -5.00 -8.09
C ASP A 279 3.71 -5.72 -8.83
N ALA A 280 3.23 -5.14 -9.94
CA ALA A 280 2.18 -5.74 -10.75
C ALA A 280 2.70 -7.01 -11.44
N ILE A 281 3.90 -6.98 -12.02
CA ILE A 281 4.53 -8.16 -12.64
C ILE A 281 4.64 -9.32 -11.65
N ILE A 282 5.15 -9.05 -10.45
CA ILE A 282 5.31 -10.07 -9.40
C ILE A 282 3.95 -10.64 -8.99
N THR A 283 2.96 -9.77 -8.76
CA THR A 283 1.59 -10.19 -8.42
C THR A 283 1.00 -11.09 -9.51
N HIS A 284 1.26 -10.79 -10.78
CA HIS A 284 0.83 -11.62 -11.89
C HIS A 284 1.51 -12.99 -11.89
N PHE A 285 2.83 -13.07 -11.66
CA PHE A 285 3.54 -14.35 -11.58
C PHE A 285 3.00 -15.20 -10.43
N GLU A 286 2.88 -14.63 -9.23
CA GLU A 286 2.37 -15.35 -8.04
C GLU A 286 0.95 -15.86 -8.25
N ARG A 287 0.07 -15.05 -8.84
CA ARG A 287 -1.29 -15.48 -9.19
C ARG A 287 -1.28 -16.68 -10.14
N MET A 288 -0.40 -16.68 -11.14
CA MET A 288 -0.30 -17.80 -12.08
C MET A 288 0.20 -19.09 -11.41
N VAL A 289 1.10 -18.97 -10.43
CA VAL A 289 1.56 -20.09 -9.60
C VAL A 289 0.42 -20.62 -8.74
N ASP A 290 -0.35 -19.73 -8.09
CA ASP A 290 -1.51 -20.10 -7.26
C ASP A 290 -2.61 -20.79 -8.08
N GLU A 291 -2.83 -20.34 -9.32
CA GLU A 291 -3.75 -20.94 -10.29
C GLU A 291 -3.24 -22.29 -10.85
N LYS A 292 -2.02 -22.73 -10.48
CA LYS A 292 -1.35 -23.93 -10.97
C LYS A 292 -1.34 -24.01 -12.50
N LYS A 293 -1.09 -22.88 -13.14
CA LYS A 293 -1.10 -22.80 -14.60
C LYS A 293 0.02 -23.69 -15.16
N ALA A 294 -0.37 -24.75 -15.86
CA ALA A 294 0.54 -25.74 -16.45
C ALA A 294 0.55 -25.61 -17.98
N ASN A 295 1.62 -26.09 -18.61
CA ASN A 295 1.78 -26.17 -20.08
C ASN A 295 1.77 -24.81 -20.79
N LEU A 296 2.51 -23.83 -20.27
CA LEU A 296 2.75 -22.57 -20.97
C LEU A 296 3.45 -22.82 -22.29
N ASN A 297 2.99 -22.16 -23.35
CA ASN A 297 3.64 -22.23 -24.66
C ASN A 297 4.93 -21.39 -24.70
N ASP A 298 5.75 -21.58 -25.74
CA ASP A 298 7.05 -20.90 -25.84
C ASP A 298 6.93 -19.37 -25.84
N ALA A 299 5.90 -18.80 -26.48
CA ALA A 299 5.67 -17.36 -26.50
C ALA A 299 5.30 -16.80 -25.11
N GLN A 300 4.51 -17.55 -24.35
CA GLN A 300 4.14 -17.18 -22.97
C GLN A 300 5.34 -17.28 -22.02
N ASN A 301 6.16 -18.31 -22.18
CA ASN A 301 7.42 -18.45 -21.43
C ASN A 301 8.38 -17.29 -21.75
N GLU A 302 8.48 -16.88 -23.01
CA GLU A 302 9.32 -15.76 -23.42
C GLU A 302 8.89 -14.45 -22.75
N ILE A 303 7.57 -14.19 -22.67
CA ILE A 303 7.03 -13.02 -21.99
C ILE A 303 7.41 -13.02 -20.50
N ILE A 304 7.32 -14.17 -19.83
CA ILE A 304 7.72 -14.30 -18.42
C ILE A 304 9.22 -14.02 -18.27
N ARG A 305 10.07 -14.57 -19.13
CA ARG A 305 11.53 -14.34 -19.11
C ARG A 305 11.87 -12.87 -19.30
N ASP A 306 11.27 -12.22 -20.28
CA ASP A 306 11.46 -10.78 -20.53
C ASP A 306 11.04 -9.93 -19.32
N ARG A 307 9.89 -10.26 -18.73
CA ARG A 307 9.41 -9.55 -17.54
C ARG A 307 10.27 -9.85 -16.31
N LEU A 308 10.77 -11.06 -16.15
CA LEU A 308 11.71 -11.41 -15.09
C LEU A 308 13.01 -10.62 -15.23
N ALA A 309 13.58 -10.55 -16.44
CA ALA A 309 14.78 -9.75 -16.71
C ALA A 309 14.56 -8.26 -16.39
N PHE A 310 13.39 -7.72 -16.74
CA PHE A 310 12.99 -6.36 -16.37
C PHE A 310 12.96 -6.16 -14.85
N VAL A 311 12.34 -7.08 -14.10
CA VAL A 311 12.30 -7.04 -12.64
C VAL A 311 13.69 -7.15 -12.03
N ILE A 312 14.53 -8.09 -12.49
CA ILE A 312 15.91 -8.26 -12.01
C ILE A 312 16.68 -6.95 -12.16
N LYS A 313 16.60 -6.32 -13.34
CA LYS A 313 17.29 -5.05 -13.62
C LYS A 313 16.76 -3.88 -12.78
N GLY A 314 15.44 -3.79 -12.59
CA GLY A 314 14.81 -2.68 -11.87
C GLY A 314 14.89 -2.80 -10.35
N ALA A 315 14.83 -4.02 -9.80
CA ALA A 315 14.83 -4.28 -8.37
C ALA A 315 16.25 -4.32 -7.78
N TRP A 316 17.24 -4.77 -8.56
CA TRP A 316 18.62 -4.89 -8.07
C TRP A 316 19.31 -3.53 -7.84
N PRO A 317 20.12 -3.36 -6.76
CA PRO A 317 20.29 -4.22 -5.57
C PRO A 317 19.38 -3.78 -4.40
N ARG A 318 18.39 -2.92 -4.64
CA ARG A 318 17.66 -2.20 -3.57
C ARG A 318 16.46 -2.97 -3.03
N GLN A 319 15.77 -3.69 -3.90
CA GLN A 319 14.52 -4.39 -3.65
C GLN A 319 14.70 -5.91 -3.81
N LEU A 320 15.58 -6.50 -3.01
CA LEU A 320 15.94 -7.92 -3.12
C LEU A 320 14.74 -8.84 -2.89
N GLY A 321 13.82 -8.49 -1.98
CA GLY A 321 12.59 -9.27 -1.76
C GLY A 321 11.70 -9.38 -3.00
N HIS A 322 11.60 -8.33 -3.81
CA HIS A 322 10.83 -8.33 -5.07
C HIS A 322 11.48 -9.25 -6.11
N LEU A 323 12.81 -9.17 -6.23
CA LEU A 323 13.58 -10.03 -7.11
C LEU A 323 13.43 -11.51 -6.73
N ILE A 324 13.56 -11.84 -5.45
CA ILE A 324 13.42 -13.21 -4.94
C ILE A 324 12.05 -13.78 -5.28
N ARG A 325 10.97 -13.02 -5.00
CA ARG A 325 9.59 -13.42 -5.31
C ARG A 325 9.40 -13.67 -6.80
N ALA A 326 9.85 -12.73 -7.65
CA ALA A 326 9.76 -12.87 -9.09
C ALA A 326 10.50 -14.11 -9.60
N LYS A 327 11.73 -14.32 -9.14
CA LYS A 327 12.57 -15.45 -9.55
C LYS A 327 11.95 -16.79 -9.17
N LEU A 328 11.53 -16.94 -7.92
CA LEU A 328 10.90 -18.17 -7.45
C LEU A 328 9.57 -18.46 -8.15
N ALA A 329 8.76 -17.43 -8.40
CA ALA A 329 7.51 -17.61 -9.12
C ALA A 329 7.75 -18.02 -10.59
N ALA A 330 8.71 -17.40 -11.28
CA ALA A 330 9.08 -17.80 -12.64
C ALA A 330 9.64 -19.23 -12.71
N MET A 331 10.44 -19.64 -11.72
CA MET A 331 10.93 -21.01 -11.60
C MET A 331 9.78 -22.02 -11.40
N ALA A 332 8.81 -21.69 -10.54
CA ALA A 332 7.64 -22.53 -10.31
C ALA A 332 6.75 -22.67 -11.56
N LEU A 333 6.74 -21.67 -12.44
CA LEU A 333 6.06 -21.71 -13.74
C LEU A 333 6.84 -22.46 -14.83
N GLY A 334 8.08 -22.88 -14.56
CA GLY A 334 8.95 -23.53 -15.56
C GLY A 334 9.48 -22.58 -16.64
N ALA A 335 9.40 -21.27 -16.39
CA ALA A 335 9.85 -20.25 -17.34
C ALA A 335 11.29 -19.78 -17.08
N ASP A 336 11.97 -20.31 -16.07
CA ASP A 336 13.38 -20.02 -15.79
C ASP A 336 14.31 -20.85 -16.70
N ASP A 337 15.32 -20.20 -17.28
CA ASP A 337 16.32 -20.84 -18.17
C ASP A 337 17.74 -20.29 -17.91
N ASP A 338 18.72 -20.81 -18.64
CA ASP A 338 20.16 -20.53 -18.45
C ASP A 338 20.62 -19.16 -19.01
N ARG A 339 19.70 -18.21 -19.26
CA ARG A 339 20.09 -16.88 -19.76
C ARG A 339 20.92 -16.11 -18.72
N PRO A 340 22.05 -15.48 -19.13
CA PRO A 340 22.91 -14.73 -18.22
C PRO A 340 22.20 -13.62 -17.44
N GLU A 341 21.23 -12.92 -18.06
CA GLU A 341 20.45 -11.89 -17.36
C GLU A 341 19.50 -12.43 -16.30
N LEU A 342 19.07 -13.69 -16.40
CA LEU A 342 18.20 -14.37 -15.45
C LEU A 342 18.99 -15.09 -14.35
N HIS A 343 20.26 -15.41 -14.60
CA HIS A 343 21.17 -15.97 -13.61
C HIS A 343 21.65 -14.91 -12.62
N VAL A 344 21.11 -14.95 -11.41
CA VAL A 344 21.41 -13.98 -10.34
C VAL A 344 21.96 -14.62 -9.07
N ALA A 345 22.06 -15.95 -9.01
CA ALA A 345 22.49 -16.68 -7.81
C ALA A 345 23.87 -16.23 -7.31
N ASP A 346 24.85 -16.15 -8.22
CA ASP A 346 26.21 -15.66 -7.94
C ASP A 346 26.23 -14.30 -7.24
N ARG A 347 25.28 -13.41 -7.59
CA ARG A 347 25.24 -12.04 -7.07
C ARG A 347 24.88 -12.02 -5.57
N PHE A 348 24.27 -13.08 -5.05
CA PHE A 348 23.92 -13.23 -3.65
C PHE A 348 25.00 -13.94 -2.83
N LEU A 349 26.08 -14.44 -3.45
CA LEU A 349 27.25 -15.03 -2.77
C LEU A 349 28.15 -13.94 -2.16
N ASP A 350 27.54 -12.96 -1.49
CA ASP A 350 28.18 -11.95 -0.66
C ASP A 350 27.50 -11.92 0.72
N ASP A 351 28.29 -11.84 1.78
CA ASP A 351 27.81 -11.93 3.17
C ASP A 351 26.71 -10.89 3.46
N LYS A 352 26.89 -9.65 2.99
CA LYS A 352 25.95 -8.55 3.28
C LYS A 352 24.70 -8.66 2.43
N LEU A 353 24.85 -9.05 1.16
CA LEU A 353 23.72 -9.21 0.26
C LEU A 353 22.85 -10.40 0.65
N LEU A 354 23.44 -11.53 1.05
CA LEU A 354 22.70 -12.70 1.55
C LEU A 354 21.86 -12.35 2.78
N LEU A 355 22.47 -11.66 3.77
CA LEU A 355 21.75 -11.24 4.97
C LEU A 355 20.59 -10.28 4.64
N ARG A 356 20.81 -9.29 3.77
CA ARG A 356 19.75 -8.37 3.34
C ARG A 356 18.67 -9.06 2.53
N ALA A 357 19.04 -10.06 1.72
CA ALA A 357 18.11 -10.86 0.93
C ALA A 357 17.17 -11.64 1.85
N LEU A 358 17.72 -12.36 2.84
CA LEU A 358 16.93 -13.12 3.81
C LEU A 358 16.03 -12.21 4.67
N GLN A 359 16.50 -11.03 5.06
CA GLN A 359 15.69 -10.04 5.79
C GLN A 359 14.51 -9.48 4.99
N GLN A 360 14.67 -9.35 3.66
CA GLN A 360 13.61 -8.84 2.78
C GLN A 360 12.72 -9.95 2.21
N ALA A 361 13.18 -11.20 2.25
CA ALA A 361 12.43 -12.33 1.73
C ALA A 361 11.19 -12.61 2.60
N PRO A 362 10.02 -12.86 2.00
CA PRO A 362 8.90 -13.42 2.74
C PRO A 362 9.30 -14.74 3.41
N VAL A 363 8.86 -14.97 4.65
CA VAL A 363 9.24 -16.17 5.45
C VAL A 363 8.98 -17.48 4.69
N ARG A 364 7.87 -17.56 3.93
CA ARG A 364 7.51 -18.75 3.15
C ARG A 364 8.45 -19.01 1.97
N SER A 365 9.05 -17.96 1.41
CA SER A 365 9.87 -18.03 0.20
C SER A 365 11.37 -18.09 0.51
N ALA A 366 11.76 -17.81 1.75
CA ALA A 366 13.16 -17.77 2.14
C ALA A 366 13.84 -19.15 2.05
N SER A 367 13.14 -20.23 2.40
CA SER A 367 13.66 -21.60 2.23
C SER A 367 13.85 -21.96 0.75
N ASP A 368 12.84 -21.71 -0.09
CA ASP A 368 12.91 -21.95 -1.53
C ASP A 368 14.02 -21.12 -2.19
N PHE A 369 14.28 -19.92 -1.67
CA PHE A 369 15.38 -19.07 -2.11
C PHE A 369 16.76 -19.68 -1.79
N LEU A 370 16.93 -20.25 -0.60
CA LEU A 370 18.17 -20.96 -0.26
C LEU A 370 18.36 -22.20 -1.15
N GLU A 371 17.30 -22.97 -1.41
CA GLU A 371 17.33 -24.10 -2.34
C GLU A 371 17.70 -23.66 -3.76
N TYR A 372 17.18 -22.51 -4.22
CA TYR A 372 17.59 -21.92 -5.49
C TYR A 372 19.09 -21.60 -5.53
N LEU A 373 19.62 -20.91 -4.51
CA LEU A 373 21.05 -20.57 -4.45
C LEU A 373 21.94 -21.82 -4.37
N ALA A 374 21.44 -22.89 -3.76
CA ALA A 374 22.20 -24.10 -3.54
C ALA A 374 22.40 -24.94 -4.81
N ARG A 375 21.55 -24.78 -5.83
CA ARG A 375 21.60 -25.56 -7.08
C ARG A 375 23.01 -25.63 -7.67
N ASP A 376 23.68 -24.48 -7.73
CA ASP A 376 25.02 -24.36 -8.33
C ASP A 376 26.10 -23.97 -7.30
N HIS A 377 25.70 -23.61 -6.08
CA HIS A 377 26.60 -23.03 -5.08
C HIS A 377 26.40 -23.56 -3.65
N ALA A 378 25.93 -24.80 -3.49
CA ALA A 378 25.66 -25.41 -2.19
C ALA A 378 26.83 -25.24 -1.19
N GLU A 379 28.07 -25.57 -1.57
CA GLU A 379 29.21 -25.50 -0.67
C GLU A 379 29.50 -24.07 -0.18
N SER A 380 29.54 -23.10 -1.10
CA SER A 380 29.75 -21.68 -0.77
C SER A 380 28.61 -21.13 0.11
N LEU A 381 27.36 -21.46 -0.23
CA LEU A 381 26.19 -21.04 0.52
C LEU A 381 26.23 -21.60 1.95
N HIS A 382 26.50 -22.89 2.11
CA HIS A 382 26.63 -23.57 3.39
C HIS A 382 27.66 -22.90 4.30
N GLN A 383 28.85 -22.60 3.76
CA GLN A 383 29.90 -21.90 4.50
C GLN A 383 29.47 -20.49 4.90
N MET A 384 28.81 -19.74 4.01
CA MET A 384 28.31 -18.39 4.30
C MET A 384 27.21 -18.39 5.36
N LEU A 385 26.22 -19.28 5.24
CA LEU A 385 25.14 -19.40 6.21
C LEU A 385 25.70 -19.77 7.60
N LEU A 386 26.60 -20.75 7.70
CA LEU A 386 27.26 -21.08 8.96
C LEU A 386 28.07 -19.90 9.51
N LYS A 387 28.80 -19.16 8.66
CA LYS A 387 29.58 -17.99 9.07
C LYS A 387 28.69 -16.88 9.64
N GLN A 388 27.52 -16.64 9.03
CA GLN A 388 26.62 -15.56 9.41
C GLN A 388 25.52 -15.97 10.40
N LEU A 389 25.37 -17.26 10.69
CA LEU A 389 24.28 -17.84 11.48
C LEU A 389 23.99 -17.03 12.75
N THR A 390 25.02 -16.69 13.50
CA THR A 390 24.90 -16.03 14.82
C THR A 390 24.72 -14.51 14.73
N ARG A 391 24.59 -13.96 13.52
CA ARG A 391 24.41 -12.52 13.22
C ARG A 391 23.08 -12.25 12.52
N MET A 392 22.34 -13.29 12.18
CA MET A 392 21.03 -13.20 11.55
C MET A 392 19.98 -12.71 12.55
N ASP A 393 18.99 -11.98 12.05
CA ASP A 393 17.76 -11.74 12.81
C ASP A 393 17.05 -13.08 13.07
N ILE A 394 16.12 -13.08 14.04
CA ILE A 394 15.44 -14.31 14.47
C ILE A 394 14.71 -15.05 13.33
N SER A 395 14.16 -14.35 12.33
CA SER A 395 13.46 -15.00 11.22
C SER A 395 14.45 -15.66 10.27
N SER A 396 15.50 -14.95 9.87
CA SER A 396 16.57 -15.49 9.02
C SER A 396 17.31 -16.64 9.71
N LEU A 397 17.52 -16.55 11.03
CA LEU A 397 18.15 -17.61 11.84
C LEU A 397 17.35 -18.91 11.79
N ASN A 398 16.01 -18.84 11.97
CA ASN A 398 15.16 -20.03 11.88
C ASN A 398 15.28 -20.69 10.50
N VAL A 399 15.13 -19.90 9.43
CA VAL A 399 15.22 -20.40 8.05
C VAL A 399 16.59 -21.04 7.79
N ALA A 400 17.68 -20.40 8.23
CA ALA A 400 19.02 -20.93 8.04
C ALA A 400 19.27 -22.23 8.81
N ILE A 401 18.78 -22.35 10.05
CA ILE A 401 18.90 -23.60 10.83
C ILE A 401 18.08 -24.72 10.18
N ASP A 402 16.83 -24.43 9.82
CA ASP A 402 15.92 -25.40 9.19
C ASP A 402 16.47 -25.90 7.85
N TYR A 403 17.17 -25.02 7.11
CA TYR A 403 17.86 -25.37 5.88
C TYR A 403 19.17 -26.15 6.13
N LEU A 404 20.05 -25.68 7.01
CA LEU A 404 21.37 -26.30 7.20
C LEU A 404 21.30 -27.68 7.87
N THR A 405 20.32 -27.92 8.75
CA THR A 405 20.19 -29.17 9.50
C THR A 405 20.07 -30.41 8.61
N PRO A 406 19.16 -30.47 7.61
CA PRO A 406 19.10 -31.60 6.69
C PRO A 406 20.29 -31.68 5.72
N HIS A 407 20.94 -30.56 5.39
CA HIS A 407 21.99 -30.50 4.35
C HIS A 407 23.42 -30.77 4.88
N LEU A 408 23.75 -30.29 6.08
CA LEU A 408 25.07 -30.46 6.70
C LEU A 408 25.05 -31.35 7.95
N GLY A 409 23.87 -31.73 8.41
CA GLY A 409 23.67 -32.41 9.68
C GLY A 409 23.62 -31.43 10.86
N GLU A 410 22.90 -31.86 11.90
CA GLU A 410 22.67 -31.07 13.11
C GLU A 410 23.97 -30.69 13.84
N ASP A 411 24.98 -31.55 13.80
CA ASP A 411 26.28 -31.34 14.47
C ASP A 411 27.03 -30.10 13.95
N ALA A 412 26.93 -29.79 12.65
CA ALA A 412 27.59 -28.62 12.05
C ALA A 412 26.99 -27.31 12.58
N VAL A 413 25.65 -27.25 12.66
CA VAL A 413 24.91 -26.12 13.23
C VAL A 413 25.20 -26.00 14.72
N ALA A 414 25.14 -27.12 15.45
CA ALA A 414 25.43 -27.19 16.88
C ALA A 414 26.84 -26.66 17.20
N ALA A 415 27.85 -27.05 16.41
CA ALA A 415 29.23 -26.57 16.59
C ALA A 415 29.32 -25.04 16.49
N LYS A 416 28.61 -24.44 15.54
CA LYS A 416 28.63 -22.98 15.35
C LYS A 416 27.94 -22.23 16.48
N ILE A 417 26.79 -22.73 16.94
CA ILE A 417 26.08 -22.14 18.08
C ILE A 417 26.91 -22.28 19.36
N ARG A 418 27.51 -23.44 19.58
CA ARG A 418 28.39 -23.71 20.73
C ARG A 418 29.58 -22.75 20.82
N GLU A 419 30.20 -22.40 19.70
CA GLU A 419 31.31 -21.42 19.64
C GLU A 419 30.97 -20.09 20.35
N VAL A 420 29.70 -19.66 20.27
CA VAL A 420 29.25 -18.40 20.87
C VAL A 420 29.04 -18.53 22.39
N PHE A 421 28.55 -19.70 22.83
CA PHE A 421 28.42 -20.02 24.25
C PHE A 421 29.78 -20.22 24.91
N ASP A 422 30.74 -20.86 24.24
CA ASP A 422 32.12 -21.02 24.71
C ASP A 422 32.81 -19.64 24.89
N ARG A 423 32.49 -18.69 24.01
CA ARG A 423 32.94 -17.29 24.11
C ARG A 423 32.16 -16.46 25.15
N ARG A 424 31.13 -17.03 25.78
CA ARG A 424 30.22 -16.39 26.75
C ARG A 424 29.59 -15.08 26.26
N LYS A 425 29.28 -15.00 24.96
CA LYS A 425 28.64 -13.81 24.35
C LYS A 425 27.52 -14.17 23.37
N PRO A 426 26.52 -14.99 23.76
CA PRO A 426 25.39 -15.30 22.89
C PRO A 426 24.54 -14.06 22.61
N GLY A 427 24.22 -13.83 21.33
CA GLY A 427 23.31 -12.76 20.91
C GLY A 427 21.86 -13.05 21.29
N ILE A 428 21.03 -12.00 21.36
CA ILE A 428 19.63 -12.11 21.80
C ILE A 428 18.79 -13.01 20.86
N GLU A 429 19.11 -13.05 19.58
CA GLU A 429 18.44 -13.88 18.57
C GLU A 429 18.71 -15.36 18.81
N VAL A 430 19.97 -15.73 19.05
CA VAL A 430 20.36 -17.11 19.41
C VAL A 430 19.72 -17.51 20.73
N LEU A 431 19.72 -16.63 21.73
CA LEU A 431 19.09 -16.89 23.02
C LEU A 431 17.57 -17.08 22.90
N ALA A 432 16.90 -16.23 22.12
CA ALA A 432 15.47 -16.35 21.85
C ALA A 432 15.16 -17.66 21.11
N TRP A 433 16.01 -18.07 20.17
CA TRP A 433 15.88 -19.35 19.48
C TRP A 433 16.06 -20.54 20.43
N ILE A 434 17.10 -20.54 21.28
CA ILE A 434 17.35 -21.60 22.27
C ILE A 434 16.22 -21.69 23.30
N ALA A 435 15.62 -20.57 23.72
CA ALA A 435 14.47 -20.59 24.63
C ALA A 435 13.25 -21.34 24.07
N ARG A 436 13.15 -21.48 22.74
CA ARG A 436 12.12 -22.28 22.07
C ARG A 436 12.48 -23.76 21.92
N ASN A 437 13.77 -24.08 22.01
CA ASN A 437 14.36 -25.39 21.74
C ASN A 437 15.29 -25.79 22.91
N MET A 438 14.75 -25.78 24.14
CA MET A 438 15.52 -25.96 25.38
C MET A 438 16.22 -27.33 25.43
N GLU A 439 15.66 -28.35 24.79
CA GLU A 439 16.26 -29.68 24.65
C GLU A 439 17.61 -29.64 23.92
N LYS A 440 17.85 -28.61 23.08
CA LYS A 440 19.12 -28.43 22.37
C LYS A 440 20.26 -28.01 23.29
N ILE A 441 19.99 -27.49 24.50
CA ILE A 441 21.05 -27.12 25.45
C ILE A 441 21.91 -28.34 25.79
N GLU A 442 21.25 -29.45 26.15
CA GLU A 442 21.94 -30.71 26.45
C GLU A 442 22.44 -31.38 25.18
N ALA A 443 21.57 -31.52 24.17
CA ALA A 443 21.92 -32.22 22.92
C ALA A 443 23.13 -31.59 22.22
N TRP A 444 23.21 -30.25 22.18
CA TRP A 444 24.31 -29.53 21.55
C TRP A 444 25.45 -29.20 22.51
N LYS A 445 25.38 -29.65 23.78
CA LYS A 445 26.41 -29.42 24.81
C LYS A 445 26.76 -27.93 24.96
N LEU A 446 25.73 -27.07 25.07
CA LEU A 446 25.88 -25.62 25.19
C LEU A 446 26.26 -25.14 26.61
N GLY A 447 26.31 -26.09 27.56
CA GLY A 447 26.57 -25.84 28.97
C GLY A 447 25.38 -26.23 29.84
N HIS A 448 25.42 -25.85 31.11
CA HIS A 448 24.33 -26.13 32.05
C HIS A 448 23.15 -25.18 31.81
N THR A 449 21.92 -25.72 31.85
CA THR A 449 20.68 -24.98 31.62
C THR A 449 20.59 -23.68 32.43
N HIS A 450 20.98 -23.71 33.71
CA HIS A 450 20.94 -22.51 34.57
C HIS A 450 21.88 -21.39 34.11
N LEU A 451 23.03 -21.69 33.50
CA LEU A 451 23.94 -20.67 32.95
C LEU A 451 23.40 -20.08 31.65
N VAL A 452 22.78 -20.91 30.81
CA VAL A 452 22.11 -20.45 29.58
C VAL A 452 20.95 -19.50 29.92
N VAL A 453 20.17 -19.84 30.95
CA VAL A 453 19.09 -18.97 31.45
C VAL A 453 19.62 -17.67 32.06
N GLN A 454 20.81 -17.68 32.68
CA GLN A 454 21.47 -16.43 33.10
C GLN A 454 21.80 -15.54 31.90
N PHE A 455 22.37 -16.09 30.83
CA PHE A 455 22.59 -15.31 29.60
C PHE A 455 21.29 -14.74 29.02
N MET A 456 20.20 -15.50 29.08
CA MET A 456 18.87 -15.01 28.65
C MET A 456 18.42 -13.79 29.47
N LEU A 457 18.51 -13.86 30.80
CA LEU A 457 18.11 -12.76 31.69
C LEU A 457 19.01 -11.54 31.53
N ASP A 458 20.33 -11.75 31.42
CA ASP A 458 21.28 -10.68 31.16
C ASP A 458 20.97 -10.00 29.83
N ALA A 459 20.70 -10.76 28.78
CA ALA A 459 20.34 -10.21 27.48
C ALA A 459 19.01 -9.47 27.51
N LEU A 460 18.01 -9.92 28.29
CA LEU A 460 16.72 -9.23 28.44
C LEU A 460 16.83 -7.86 29.11
N ASP A 461 17.82 -7.65 29.98
CA ASP A 461 18.07 -6.38 30.68
C ASP A 461 18.70 -5.31 29.78
N HIS A 462 19.14 -5.66 28.56
CA HIS A 462 19.70 -4.69 27.61
C HIS A 462 18.61 -3.98 26.79
N GLU A 463 18.91 -2.74 26.37
CA GLU A 463 18.07 -1.98 25.46
C GLU A 463 18.34 -2.36 24.01
N TYR A 464 17.27 -2.65 23.26
CA TYR A 464 17.35 -3.00 21.83
C TYR A 464 16.38 -2.16 21.02
N THR A 465 16.73 -1.95 19.75
CA THR A 465 15.87 -1.33 18.73
C THR A 465 15.83 -2.23 17.50
N GLY A 466 14.83 -2.05 16.62
CA GLY A 466 14.74 -2.82 15.37
C GLY A 466 14.44 -4.31 15.57
N ASP A 467 15.09 -5.18 14.80
CA ASP A 467 14.85 -6.63 14.84
C ASP A 467 15.29 -7.33 16.14
N PRO A 468 16.43 -6.97 16.78
CA PRO A 468 16.80 -7.50 18.09
C PRO A 468 15.74 -7.27 19.18
N LEU A 469 14.96 -6.18 19.09
CA LEU A 469 13.85 -5.91 20.01
C LEU A 469 12.73 -6.96 19.87
N LYS A 470 12.47 -7.46 18.66
CA LYS A 470 11.50 -8.54 18.43
C LYS A 470 11.97 -9.83 19.09
N ALA A 471 13.25 -10.18 18.92
CA ALA A 471 13.84 -11.35 19.57
C ALA A 471 13.79 -11.22 21.10
N ARG A 472 14.10 -10.04 21.65
CA ARG A 472 13.98 -9.74 23.09
C ARG A 472 12.56 -9.97 23.59
N ASN A 473 11.55 -9.44 22.89
CA ASN A 473 10.15 -9.60 23.29
C ASN A 473 9.71 -11.07 23.23
N GLN A 474 10.10 -11.82 22.18
CA GLN A 474 9.84 -13.26 22.09
C GLN A 474 10.49 -14.04 23.24
N LEU A 475 11.72 -13.69 23.63
CA LEU A 475 12.39 -14.30 24.77
C LEU A 475 11.67 -13.96 26.08
N ARG A 476 11.28 -12.69 26.27
CA ARG A 476 10.57 -12.23 27.46
C ARG A 476 9.24 -12.98 27.64
N GLU A 477 8.46 -13.09 26.57
CA GLU A 477 7.19 -13.82 26.55
C GLU A 477 7.34 -15.30 26.94
N ARG A 478 8.52 -15.92 26.74
CA ARG A 478 8.75 -17.31 27.17
C ARG A 478 8.76 -17.46 28.69
N PHE A 479 9.38 -16.53 29.41
CA PHE A 479 9.38 -16.52 30.88
C PHE A 479 7.99 -16.23 31.47
N GLU A 480 7.08 -15.67 30.68
CA GLU A 480 5.68 -15.42 31.07
C GLU A 480 4.79 -16.67 30.89
N LYS A 481 5.30 -17.77 30.31
CA LYS A 481 4.54 -19.01 30.13
C LYS A 481 4.69 -19.96 31.32
N PRO A 482 3.57 -20.35 32.00
CA PRO A 482 3.61 -21.24 33.16
C PRO A 482 4.26 -22.60 32.89
N GLU A 483 3.94 -23.21 31.75
CA GLU A 483 4.47 -24.52 31.34
C GLU A 483 5.99 -24.49 31.16
N TRP A 484 6.50 -23.41 30.55
CA TRP A 484 7.91 -23.24 30.29
C TRP A 484 8.68 -22.96 31.58
N MET A 485 8.16 -22.07 32.43
CA MET A 485 8.74 -21.77 33.75
C MET A 485 8.81 -23.03 34.63
N ARG A 486 7.76 -23.86 34.60
CA ARG A 486 7.72 -25.13 35.30
C ARG A 486 8.80 -26.10 34.84
N ALA A 487 8.90 -26.34 33.53
CA ALA A 487 9.89 -27.24 32.95
C ALA A 487 11.34 -26.80 33.28
N LEU A 488 11.56 -25.49 33.44
CA LEU A 488 12.85 -24.91 33.83
C LEU A 488 13.13 -25.12 35.33
N LEU A 489 12.18 -24.81 36.21
CA LEU A 489 12.33 -25.00 37.66
C LEU A 489 12.51 -26.47 38.06
N ASP A 490 11.85 -27.39 37.35
CA ASP A 490 11.95 -28.83 37.60
C ASP A 490 13.38 -29.35 37.39
N GLN A 491 14.17 -28.70 36.52
CA GLN A 491 15.58 -29.03 36.29
C GLN A 491 16.54 -28.37 37.30
N PHE A 492 16.08 -27.38 38.05
CA PHE A 492 16.95 -26.54 38.89
C PHE A 492 16.98 -27.03 40.33
N ASP A 493 18.17 -27.03 40.92
CA ASP A 493 18.33 -27.21 42.37
C ASP A 493 17.85 -25.97 43.15
N TYR A 494 17.70 -26.10 44.48
CA TYR A 494 17.22 -25.01 45.32
C TYR A 494 18.04 -23.71 45.16
N LYS A 495 19.38 -23.79 45.10
CA LYS A 495 20.24 -22.61 44.96
C LYS A 495 20.03 -21.94 43.60
N GLN A 496 19.88 -22.73 42.54
CA GLN A 496 19.61 -22.25 41.19
C GLN A 496 18.22 -21.59 41.11
N ARG A 497 17.20 -22.15 41.75
CA ARG A 497 15.86 -21.55 41.84
C ARG A 497 15.88 -20.22 42.60
N VAL A 498 16.60 -20.13 43.73
CA VAL A 498 16.82 -18.88 44.48
C VAL A 498 17.53 -17.83 43.60
N ASN A 499 18.56 -18.23 42.86
CA ASN A 499 19.29 -17.33 41.97
C ASN A 499 18.41 -16.79 40.83
N LEU A 500 17.60 -17.66 40.20
CA LEU A 500 16.64 -17.29 39.18
C LEU A 500 15.62 -16.26 39.71
N LEU A 501 15.00 -16.55 40.86
CA LEU A 501 14.05 -15.67 41.52
C LEU A 501 14.66 -14.28 41.77
N ASN A 502 15.88 -14.23 42.30
CA ASN A 502 16.59 -12.99 42.57
C ASN A 502 16.91 -12.20 41.30
N ARG A 503 17.34 -12.88 40.22
CA ARG A 503 17.60 -12.22 38.92
C ARG A 503 16.32 -11.67 38.30
N LEU A 504 15.22 -12.43 38.29
CA LEU A 504 13.92 -11.96 37.77
C LEU A 504 13.42 -10.72 38.51
N ARG A 505 13.61 -10.68 39.83
CA ARG A 505 13.22 -9.53 40.66
C ARG A 505 14.01 -8.26 40.30
N LEU A 506 15.31 -8.40 40.13
CA LEU A 506 16.23 -7.30 39.79
C LEU A 506 16.17 -6.88 38.32
N SER A 507 15.69 -7.75 37.43
CA SER A 507 15.64 -7.50 35.99
C SER A 507 14.77 -6.29 35.63
N ALA A 508 15.23 -5.49 34.67
CA ALA A 508 14.48 -4.35 34.13
C ALA A 508 13.58 -4.72 32.94
N ALA A 509 13.58 -5.99 32.51
CA ALA A 509 12.91 -6.43 31.28
C ALA A 509 11.38 -6.42 31.33
N TRP A 510 10.79 -6.37 32.54
CA TRP A 510 9.34 -6.37 32.78
C TRP A 510 8.88 -5.11 33.47
N GLY A 511 7.66 -4.66 33.10
CA GLY A 511 6.91 -3.68 33.88
C GLY A 511 6.47 -4.24 35.24
N LYS A 512 6.00 -3.36 36.13
CA LYS A 512 5.67 -3.73 37.52
C LYS A 512 4.66 -4.88 37.65
N LEU A 513 3.58 -4.84 36.85
CA LEU A 513 2.53 -5.86 36.88
C LEU A 513 3.01 -7.19 36.31
N ASP A 514 3.59 -7.18 35.11
CA ASP A 514 4.09 -8.41 34.46
C ASP A 514 5.17 -9.10 35.31
N LYS A 515 6.06 -8.31 35.93
CA LYS A 515 7.07 -8.83 36.85
C LYS A 515 6.42 -9.52 38.05
N GLN A 516 5.39 -8.93 38.65
CA GLN A 516 4.66 -9.56 39.77
C GLN A 516 4.01 -10.87 39.33
N SER A 517 3.44 -10.93 38.13
CA SER A 517 2.86 -12.16 37.58
C SER A 517 3.91 -13.25 37.37
N VAL A 518 5.08 -12.93 36.81
CA VAL A 518 6.19 -13.87 36.62
C VAL A 518 6.73 -14.37 37.98
N LEU A 519 6.93 -13.48 38.95
CA LEU A 519 7.38 -13.87 40.30
C LEU A 519 6.36 -14.75 41.02
N ALA A 520 5.07 -14.39 40.97
CA ALA A 520 4.01 -15.20 41.56
C ALA A 520 3.93 -16.60 40.94
N MET A 521 4.17 -16.71 39.64
CA MET A 521 4.24 -17.98 38.92
C MET A 521 5.42 -18.85 39.41
N VAL A 522 6.59 -18.26 39.64
CA VAL A 522 7.74 -18.96 40.22
C VAL A 522 7.40 -19.49 41.61
N ILE A 523 6.80 -18.67 42.49
CA ILE A 523 6.41 -19.11 43.84
C ILE A 523 5.37 -20.20 43.81
N LYS A 524 4.35 -20.07 42.95
CA LYS A 524 3.31 -21.09 42.80
C LYS A 524 3.90 -22.45 42.44
N GLN A 525 4.98 -22.47 41.65
CA GLN A 525 5.63 -23.69 41.20
C GLN A 525 6.72 -24.19 42.17
N ALA A 526 7.35 -23.29 42.92
CA ALA A 526 8.37 -23.58 43.93
C ALA A 526 8.01 -22.88 45.26
N PRO A 527 7.03 -23.39 46.03
CA PRO A 527 6.55 -22.75 47.26
C PRO A 527 7.63 -22.59 48.33
N GLU A 528 8.68 -23.42 48.30
CA GLU A 528 9.83 -23.31 49.19
C GLU A 528 10.61 -21.99 49.08
N LEU A 529 10.37 -21.22 48.01
CA LEU A 529 10.97 -19.91 47.80
C LEU A 529 10.20 -18.74 48.42
N GLU A 530 9.00 -18.97 48.97
CA GLU A 530 8.16 -17.93 49.56
C GLU A 530 8.87 -17.21 50.72
N ALA A 531 9.58 -17.98 51.57
CA ALA A 531 10.41 -17.44 52.65
C ALA A 531 11.53 -16.53 52.13
N VAL A 532 12.15 -16.86 51.00
CA VAL A 532 13.22 -16.07 50.38
C VAL A 532 12.68 -14.74 49.83
N MET A 533 11.45 -14.75 49.31
CA MET A 533 10.76 -13.52 48.90
C MET A 533 10.41 -12.62 50.10
N ALA A 534 10.01 -13.22 51.23
CA ALA A 534 9.69 -12.51 52.46
C ALA A 534 10.95 -11.93 53.15
N GLU A 535 12.02 -12.73 53.27
CA GLU A 535 13.27 -12.35 53.95
C GLU A 535 13.97 -11.15 53.30
N ARG A 536 14.11 -11.13 51.97
CA ARG A 536 14.72 -9.98 51.28
C ARG A 536 13.81 -8.76 51.18
N SER A 537 12.49 -8.92 51.26
CA SER A 537 11.58 -7.76 51.40
C SER A 537 11.82 -7.06 52.74
N ALA A 538 12.11 -7.83 53.80
CA ALA A 538 12.50 -7.31 55.11
C ALA A 538 13.95 -6.74 55.14
N THR A 539 14.87 -7.27 54.32
CA THR A 539 16.24 -6.72 54.20
C THR A 539 16.30 -5.47 53.30
N GLU A 540 15.49 -5.40 52.24
CA GLU A 540 15.40 -4.21 51.37
C GLU A 540 14.64 -3.04 52.02
N SER A 541 13.78 -3.31 52.99
CA SER A 541 13.16 -2.26 53.81
C SER A 541 14.13 -1.61 54.81
N ALA A 542 15.28 -2.23 55.08
CA ALA A 542 16.28 -1.74 56.03
C ALA A 542 17.43 -0.96 55.38
N ASP A 543 17.66 -1.10 54.06
CA ASP A 543 18.86 -0.53 53.41
C ASP A 543 18.64 0.03 51.97
N LYS A 544 17.41 0.43 51.62
CA LYS A 544 17.20 1.30 50.45
C LYS A 544 17.35 2.77 50.88
N PRO A 545 18.13 3.60 50.17
CA PRO A 545 17.83 5.04 50.17
C PRO A 545 16.38 5.18 49.70
N ARG A 546 15.50 5.72 50.56
CA ARG A 546 14.12 6.05 50.18
C ARG A 546 14.23 6.92 48.93
N GLY A 547 13.67 6.46 47.80
CA GLY A 547 13.54 7.29 46.61
C GLY A 547 12.83 8.60 46.97
N PRO A 548 13.00 9.66 46.16
CA PRO A 548 12.41 10.96 46.47
C PRO A 548 10.91 10.83 46.78
N LEU A 549 10.47 11.52 47.83
CA LEU A 549 9.08 11.51 48.30
C LEU A 549 8.30 12.65 47.65
N THR A 550 6.98 12.49 47.54
CA THR A 550 6.04 13.54 47.11
C THR A 550 4.65 13.34 47.71
N SER A 551 3.82 14.38 47.74
CA SER A 551 2.41 14.27 48.11
C SER A 551 1.62 13.36 47.16
N ILE A 552 0.60 12.69 47.71
CA ILE A 552 -0.33 11.87 46.92
C ILE A 552 -0.95 12.71 45.78
N ARG A 553 -1.39 13.94 46.07
CA ARG A 553 -1.90 14.89 45.07
C ARG A 553 -0.93 15.09 43.90
N SER A 554 0.31 15.51 44.15
CA SER A 554 1.28 15.83 43.09
C SER A 554 1.66 14.61 42.24
N TYR A 555 1.64 13.42 42.85
CA TYR A 555 1.84 12.15 42.16
C TYR A 555 0.66 11.82 41.24
N GLU A 556 -0.57 11.96 41.74
CA GLU A 556 -1.79 11.71 40.95
C GLU A 556 -1.92 12.67 39.77
N GLU A 557 -1.65 13.97 39.96
CA GLU A 557 -1.69 14.97 38.88
C GLU A 557 -0.72 14.60 37.73
N ARG A 558 0.50 14.14 38.06
CA ARG A 558 1.48 13.69 37.06
C ARG A 558 1.09 12.37 36.40
N LYS A 559 0.45 11.46 37.13
CA LYS A 559 -0.10 10.22 36.58
C LYS A 559 -1.23 10.51 35.58
N GLU A 560 -2.13 11.41 35.91
CA GLU A 560 -3.20 11.87 35.01
C GLU A 560 -2.62 12.56 33.77
N GLN A 561 -1.59 13.39 33.94
CA GLN A 561 -0.88 14.00 32.82
C GLN A 561 -0.28 12.94 31.89
N LEU A 562 0.38 11.91 32.44
CA LEU A 562 0.92 10.81 31.64
C LEU A 562 -0.18 10.05 30.89
N GLN A 563 -1.30 9.73 31.55
CA GLN A 563 -2.44 9.08 30.93
C GLN A 563 -3.02 9.91 29.78
N ARG A 564 -3.19 11.22 29.99
CA ARG A 564 -3.65 12.15 28.95
C ARG A 564 -2.72 12.17 27.73
N ILE A 565 -1.40 12.17 27.95
CA ILE A 565 -0.43 12.11 26.85
C ILE A 565 -0.59 10.81 26.05
N ILE A 566 -0.76 9.67 26.72
CA ILE A 566 -0.87 8.35 26.09
C ILE A 566 -2.20 8.14 25.38
N GLU A 567 -3.32 8.45 26.04
CA GLU A 567 -4.66 8.08 25.59
C GLU A 567 -5.29 9.14 24.69
N VAL A 568 -4.87 10.40 24.81
CA VAL A 568 -5.49 11.52 24.10
C VAL A 568 -4.52 12.17 23.10
N GLU A 569 -3.36 12.63 23.56
CA GLU A 569 -2.50 13.52 22.76
C GLU A 569 -1.73 12.77 21.67
N ILE A 570 -1.10 11.63 21.99
CA ILE A 570 -0.37 10.80 21.02
C ILE A 570 -1.31 10.29 19.89
N PRO A 571 -2.50 9.72 20.18
CA PRO A 571 -3.44 9.30 19.14
C PRO A 571 -3.96 10.46 18.28
N LYS A 572 -4.14 11.65 18.87
CA LYS A 572 -4.56 12.85 18.13
C LYS A 572 -3.50 13.26 17.11
N VAL A 573 -2.23 13.39 17.52
CA VAL A 573 -1.13 13.74 16.60
C VAL A 573 -0.91 12.64 15.55
N ALA A 574 -1.09 11.37 15.89
CA ALA A 574 -1.01 10.28 14.92
C ALA A 574 -2.07 10.39 13.81
N LYS A 575 -3.29 10.83 14.13
CA LYS A 575 -4.33 11.13 13.13
C LYS A 575 -3.97 12.32 12.26
N GLU A 576 -3.44 13.39 12.85
CA GLU A 576 -2.97 14.59 12.12
C GLU A 576 -1.86 14.24 11.12
N ILE A 577 -0.90 13.39 11.50
CA ILE A 577 0.14 12.85 10.59
C ILE A 577 -0.48 12.02 9.46
N GLY A 578 -1.51 11.22 9.77
CA GLY A 578 -2.25 10.44 8.78
C GLY A 578 -2.91 11.31 7.72
N HIS A 579 -3.63 12.35 8.14
CA HIS A 579 -4.25 13.32 7.23
C HIS A 579 -3.21 14.09 6.41
N ALA A 580 -2.13 14.57 7.02
CA ALA A 580 -1.06 15.29 6.30
C ALA A 580 -0.37 14.41 5.23
N ARG A 581 -0.39 13.08 5.39
CA ARG A 581 0.18 12.11 4.42
C ARG A 581 -0.69 11.94 3.16
N GLU A 582 -1.98 12.24 3.25
CA GLU A 582 -2.93 12.12 2.13
C GLU A 582 -2.79 13.28 1.12
N TYR A 583 -2.20 14.42 1.52
CA TYR A 583 -2.08 15.63 0.69
C TYR A 583 -0.90 15.64 -0.30
N GLY A 584 -0.11 14.57 -0.40
CA GLY A 584 0.98 14.46 -1.38
C GLY A 584 2.25 15.26 -1.04
N ASP A 585 3.28 15.04 -1.86
CA ASP A 585 4.72 15.37 -1.72
C ASP A 585 5.24 15.75 -0.30
N LEU A 586 5.71 14.73 0.42
CA LEU A 586 6.14 14.80 1.82
C LEU A 586 7.41 15.64 2.07
N ARG A 587 8.15 16.03 1.02
CA ARG A 587 9.42 16.77 1.19
C ARG A 587 9.20 18.25 1.55
N GLU A 588 8.08 18.84 1.12
CA GLU A 588 7.77 20.27 1.31
C GLU A 588 6.64 20.55 2.31
N ASN A 589 5.91 19.52 2.76
CA ASN A 589 4.77 19.69 3.66
C ASN A 589 5.22 20.12 5.08
N PHE A 590 5.03 21.41 5.41
CA PHE A 590 5.35 22.01 6.71
C PHE A 590 4.51 21.42 7.85
N GLU A 591 3.24 21.09 7.60
CA GLU A 591 2.33 20.51 8.59
C GLU A 591 2.79 19.10 9.00
N PHE A 592 3.28 18.31 8.04
CA PHE A 592 3.84 16.99 8.33
C PHE A 592 5.10 17.07 9.22
N LYS A 593 6.00 18.02 8.96
CA LYS A 593 7.21 18.23 9.78
C LYS A 593 6.84 18.69 11.19
N ALA A 594 5.93 19.66 11.31
CA ALA A 594 5.46 20.15 12.61
C ALA A 594 4.77 19.05 13.44
N ALA A 595 3.94 18.21 12.80
CA ALA A 595 3.27 17.10 13.49
C ALA A 595 4.25 15.99 13.93
N LYS A 596 5.29 15.72 13.14
CA LYS A 596 6.40 14.82 13.50
C LYS A 596 7.19 15.32 14.71
N ASP A 597 7.50 16.61 14.74
CA ASP A 597 8.22 17.22 15.86
C ASP A 597 7.37 17.25 17.13
N ALA A 598 6.07 17.55 17.01
CA ALA A 598 5.12 17.47 18.12
C ALA A 598 5.02 16.04 18.69
N GLN A 599 4.97 15.03 17.82
CA GLN A 599 4.99 13.62 18.24
C GLN A 599 6.28 13.26 19.00
N ALA A 600 7.44 13.72 18.52
CA ALA A 600 8.71 13.48 19.19
C ALA A 600 8.76 14.13 20.59
N LEU A 601 8.22 15.35 20.74
CA LEU A 601 8.12 16.03 22.03
C LEU A 601 7.20 15.29 23.01
N LEU A 602 6.04 14.80 22.54
CA LEU A 602 5.11 14.03 23.36
C LEU A 602 5.73 12.72 23.85
N PHE A 603 6.46 12.00 22.99
CA PHE A 603 7.14 10.77 23.40
C PHE A 603 8.24 11.04 24.42
N ARG A 604 9.06 12.09 24.22
CA ARG A 604 10.06 12.48 25.21
C ARG A 604 9.42 12.79 26.56
N ARG A 605 8.33 13.55 26.57
CA ARG A 605 7.62 13.93 27.80
C ARG A 605 6.95 12.74 28.48
N ARG A 606 6.40 11.80 27.71
CA ARG A 606 5.89 10.51 28.22
C ARG A 606 7.00 9.75 28.94
N ASP A 607 8.17 9.64 28.32
CA ASP A 607 9.30 8.88 28.86
C ASP A 607 9.85 9.53 30.13
N GLU A 608 10.04 10.85 30.13
CA GLU A 608 10.43 11.63 31.30
C GLU A 608 9.45 11.44 32.47
N LEU A 609 8.14 11.59 32.24
CA LEU A 609 7.12 11.41 33.28
C LEU A 609 7.03 9.96 33.76
N SER A 610 7.11 8.99 32.86
CA SER A 610 7.08 7.56 33.20
C SER A 610 8.28 7.17 34.05
N GLN A 611 9.47 7.68 33.70
CA GLN A 611 10.68 7.45 34.47
C GLN A 611 10.59 8.10 35.86
N ALA A 612 10.15 9.36 35.93
CA ALA A 612 9.99 10.08 37.19
C ALA A 612 8.97 9.41 38.12
N LEU A 613 7.83 8.94 37.58
CA LEU A 613 6.82 8.17 38.34
C LEU A 613 7.31 6.79 38.78
N SER A 614 8.32 6.23 38.13
CA SER A 614 8.91 4.94 38.53
C SER A 614 9.86 5.04 39.73
N THR A 615 10.39 6.24 39.99
CA THR A 615 11.42 6.49 41.02
C THR A 615 10.89 7.21 42.26
N VAL A 616 9.82 7.99 42.12
CA VAL A 616 9.24 8.80 43.22
C VAL A 616 8.16 8.02 43.96
N THR A 617 8.12 8.16 45.29
CA THR A 617 7.15 7.48 46.16
C THR A 617 6.13 8.48 46.74
N PRO A 618 4.81 8.24 46.56
CA PRO A 618 3.77 9.08 47.14
C PRO A 618 3.61 8.84 48.65
N THR A 619 3.34 9.88 49.43
CA THR A 619 3.11 9.82 50.88
C THR A 619 2.12 10.90 51.35
N ASP A 620 1.50 10.66 52.51
CA ASP A 620 0.65 11.62 53.22
C ASP A 620 1.39 12.34 54.37
N PHE A 621 2.68 12.03 54.55
CA PHE A 621 3.58 12.62 55.54
C PHE A 621 3.10 12.51 57.00
N LYS A 622 2.22 11.55 57.34
CA LYS A 622 1.67 11.42 58.71
C LYS A 622 2.71 11.00 59.74
N ASP A 623 3.76 10.31 59.31
CA ASP A 623 4.81 9.76 60.18
C ASP A 623 5.97 10.76 60.44
N ALA A 624 5.80 12.03 60.08
CA ALA A 624 6.83 13.05 60.28
C ALA A 624 7.10 13.30 61.78
N THR A 625 8.38 13.49 62.11
CA THR A 625 8.84 13.86 63.46
C THR A 625 9.06 15.37 63.53
N TYR A 626 8.97 15.94 64.74
CA TYR A 626 8.99 17.39 64.96
C TYR A 626 10.20 17.87 65.77
N ASP A 627 11.20 16.99 65.96
CA ASP A 627 12.41 17.28 66.72
C ASP A 627 13.40 18.18 65.94
N GLU A 628 13.36 18.08 64.61
CA GLU A 628 14.15 18.86 63.67
C GLU A 628 13.34 19.08 62.38
N VAL A 629 13.78 20.06 61.59
CA VAL A 629 13.12 20.36 60.32
C VAL A 629 13.30 19.19 59.37
N SER A 630 12.21 18.54 58.99
CA SER A 630 12.20 17.38 58.11
C SER A 630 11.06 17.46 57.09
N LEU A 631 10.94 16.46 56.23
CA LEU A 631 9.81 16.37 55.29
C LEU A 631 8.49 16.19 56.06
N GLY A 632 7.46 16.95 55.69
CA GLY A 632 6.14 16.83 56.29
C GLY A 632 5.91 17.71 57.51
N VAL A 633 6.67 18.78 57.69
CA VAL A 633 6.54 19.70 58.83
C VAL A 633 6.26 21.13 58.39
N THR A 634 5.70 21.90 59.33
CA THR A 634 5.59 23.36 59.25
C THR A 634 6.73 23.99 60.03
N VAL A 635 7.49 24.87 59.39
CA VAL A 635 8.56 25.66 59.98
C VAL A 635 8.14 27.11 60.05
N VAL A 636 8.37 27.74 61.20
CA VAL A 636 8.28 29.19 61.36
C VAL A 636 9.68 29.73 61.57
N ILE A 637 10.10 30.66 60.71
CA ILE A 637 11.36 31.38 60.86
C ILE A 637 11.10 32.81 61.28
N ARG A 638 11.99 33.37 62.10
CA ARG A 638 11.96 34.76 62.54
C ARG A 638 13.24 35.48 62.12
N TYR A 639 13.09 36.59 61.42
CA TYR A 639 14.21 37.46 61.01
C TYR A 639 14.61 38.44 62.12
N GLU A 640 15.80 39.02 62.02
CA GLU A 640 16.31 40.01 62.99
C GLU A 640 15.45 41.28 63.08
N ASP A 641 14.73 41.63 62.02
CA ASP A 641 13.79 42.76 61.98
C ASP A 641 12.44 42.47 62.67
N GLY A 642 12.27 41.25 63.20
CA GLY A 642 11.06 40.80 63.90
C GLY A 642 9.97 40.22 63.00
N ARG A 643 10.16 40.16 61.67
CA ARG A 643 9.22 39.46 60.78
C ARG A 643 9.26 37.95 60.98
N GLU A 644 8.10 37.31 60.87
CA GLU A 644 7.97 35.85 60.87
C GLU A 644 7.39 35.36 59.54
N GLU A 645 7.94 34.26 59.03
CA GLU A 645 7.47 33.59 57.82
C GLU A 645 7.27 32.10 58.11
N THR A 646 6.18 31.54 57.58
CA THR A 646 5.79 30.15 57.78
C THR A 646 5.90 29.39 56.47
N TYR A 647 6.58 28.25 56.51
CA TYR A 647 6.78 27.37 55.36
C TYR A 647 6.41 25.93 55.68
N HIS A 648 5.88 25.21 54.69
CA HIS A 648 5.58 23.79 54.78
C HIS A 648 6.53 23.02 53.86
N ILE A 649 7.39 22.19 54.43
CA ILE A 649 8.40 21.45 53.66
C ILE A 649 7.80 20.11 53.24
N LEU A 650 7.55 19.95 51.94
CA LEU A 650 7.00 18.74 51.35
C LEU A 650 8.00 18.13 50.36
N GLY A 651 7.55 17.16 49.57
CA GLY A 651 8.41 16.38 48.70
C GLY A 651 8.84 17.09 47.41
N GLU A 652 9.54 16.36 46.56
CA GLU A 652 10.27 16.91 45.42
C GLU A 652 9.38 17.68 44.43
N TRP A 653 8.19 17.17 44.17
CA TRP A 653 7.24 17.74 43.22
C TRP A 653 6.25 18.72 43.83
N ASP A 654 6.32 18.92 45.14
CA ASP A 654 5.37 19.72 45.90
C ASP A 654 5.86 21.15 45.98
N GLY A 655 5.11 22.10 45.43
CA GLY A 655 5.49 23.51 45.47
C GLY A 655 4.29 24.39 45.19
N ASP A 656 3.91 25.18 46.19
CA ASP A 656 2.85 26.16 46.06
C ASP A 656 3.19 27.39 46.90
N PRO A 657 3.84 28.41 46.31
CA PRO A 657 4.23 29.63 47.01
C PRO A 657 3.05 30.36 47.65
N LYS A 658 1.82 30.22 47.12
CA LYS A 658 0.63 30.88 47.67
C LYS A 658 0.21 30.27 49.00
N LEU A 659 0.48 28.98 49.17
CA LEU A 659 0.20 28.22 50.40
C LEU A 659 1.43 28.09 51.30
N GLY A 660 2.56 28.71 50.94
CA GLY A 660 3.82 28.56 51.67
C GLY A 660 4.43 27.15 51.57
N ILE A 661 4.01 26.33 50.59
CA ILE A 661 4.52 24.97 50.38
C ILE A 661 5.84 25.04 49.60
N LEU A 662 6.91 24.53 50.20
CA LEU A 662 8.23 24.45 49.60
C LEU A 662 8.59 22.99 49.29
N SER A 663 9.10 22.76 48.07
CA SER A 663 9.71 21.49 47.68
C SER A 663 10.95 21.23 48.52
N CYS A 664 11.24 19.98 48.85
CA CYS A 664 12.49 19.60 49.52
C CYS A 664 13.74 19.99 48.72
N ASN A 665 13.62 20.19 47.40
CA ASN A 665 14.72 20.62 46.53
C ASN A 665 14.86 22.14 46.46
N ALA A 666 13.96 22.91 47.08
CA ALA A 666 14.10 24.36 47.13
C ALA A 666 15.30 24.75 48.00
N ARG A 667 16.08 25.74 47.56
CA ARG A 667 17.26 26.23 48.30
C ARG A 667 16.91 26.60 49.75
N MET A 668 15.76 27.23 49.96
CA MET A 668 15.22 27.56 51.29
C MET A 668 15.01 26.29 52.14
N SER A 669 14.33 25.27 51.61
CA SER A 669 14.11 23.99 52.30
C SER A 669 15.42 23.28 52.65
N GLN A 670 16.36 23.21 51.70
CA GLN A 670 17.65 22.56 51.91
C GLN A 670 18.49 23.23 53.00
N THR A 671 18.40 24.55 53.13
CA THR A 671 19.04 25.29 54.22
C THR A 671 18.36 25.05 55.57
N LEU A 672 17.06 24.78 55.60
CA LEU A 672 16.31 24.59 56.84
C LEU A 672 16.34 23.15 57.36
N VAL A 673 16.38 22.15 56.47
CA VAL A 673 16.31 20.72 56.84
C VAL A 673 17.48 20.32 57.77
N GLY A 674 17.15 19.60 58.84
CA GLY A 674 18.10 19.11 59.86
C GLY A 674 18.35 20.09 61.02
N HIS A 675 17.87 21.32 60.93
CA HIS A 675 18.03 22.32 61.99
C HIS A 675 16.91 22.23 63.04
N LYS A 676 17.16 22.75 64.25
CA LYS A 676 16.25 22.65 65.40
C LYS A 676 15.70 24.00 65.85
N VAL A 677 14.62 23.97 66.63
CA VAL A 677 14.04 25.18 67.23
C VAL A 677 15.08 25.90 68.08
N GLY A 678 15.23 27.20 67.85
CA GLY A 678 16.20 28.07 68.52
C GLY A 678 17.54 28.22 67.81
N GLU A 679 17.81 27.47 66.73
CA GLU A 679 19.03 27.63 65.93
C GLU A 679 18.92 28.84 64.99
N THR A 680 20.01 29.59 64.89
CA THR A 680 20.16 30.72 63.95
C THR A 680 20.94 30.25 62.73
N LEU A 681 20.40 30.52 61.55
CA LEU A 681 20.96 30.14 60.25
C LEU A 681 20.76 31.25 59.22
N VAL A 682 21.49 31.18 58.11
CA VAL A 682 21.40 32.16 57.03
C VAL A 682 20.59 31.58 55.88
N VAL A 683 19.44 32.19 55.59
CA VAL A 683 18.50 31.75 54.55
C VAL A 683 18.58 32.61 53.29
N PRO A 684 18.32 32.05 52.11
CA PRO A 684 18.29 32.82 50.86
C PRO A 684 17.08 33.77 50.81
N SER A 685 17.32 35.05 50.52
CA SER A 685 16.27 36.06 50.26
C SER A 685 16.54 36.80 48.94
N GLU A 686 15.52 37.49 48.41
CA GLU A 686 15.63 38.29 47.18
C GLU A 686 16.69 39.40 47.27
N ALA A 687 16.95 39.91 48.48
CA ALA A 687 17.94 40.95 48.76
C ALA A 687 19.34 40.40 49.11
N GLY A 688 19.56 39.09 49.04
CA GLY A 688 20.77 38.40 49.48
C GLY A 688 20.51 37.47 50.66
N ASP A 689 21.54 36.78 51.12
CA ASP A 689 21.45 35.81 52.22
C ASP A 689 21.23 36.55 53.56
N VAL A 690 20.19 36.19 54.33
CA VAL A 690 19.75 36.90 55.57
C VAL A 690 19.72 35.94 56.75
N ALA A 691 20.15 36.40 57.93
CA ALA A 691 20.07 35.61 59.16
C ALA A 691 18.62 35.49 59.68
N CYS A 692 18.22 34.29 60.08
CA CYS A 692 16.95 34.00 60.73
C CYS A 692 17.14 32.96 61.83
N THR A 693 16.19 32.91 62.77
CA THR A 693 16.13 31.89 63.83
C THR A 693 14.87 31.05 63.66
N ILE A 694 14.98 29.73 63.82
CA ILE A 694 13.81 28.83 63.79
C ILE A 694 13.01 29.03 65.07
N SER A 695 11.82 29.60 64.97
CA SER A 695 10.97 29.91 66.13
C SER A 695 10.06 28.75 66.51
N ALA A 696 9.62 27.93 65.56
CA ALA A 696 8.79 26.76 65.82
C ALA A 696 8.88 25.70 64.70
N ILE A 697 8.75 24.43 65.10
CA ILE A 697 8.51 23.28 64.21
C ILE A 697 7.18 22.66 64.64
N GLN A 698 6.23 22.54 63.71
CA GLN A 698 4.85 22.17 64.00
C GLN A 698 4.32 21.14 63.00
N PRO A 699 3.27 20.37 63.37
CA PRO A 699 2.56 19.52 62.41
C PRO A 699 1.96 20.32 61.26
N LEU A 700 1.75 19.66 60.12
CA LEU A 700 1.03 20.26 58.99
C LEU A 700 -0.41 20.61 59.40
N PRO A 701 -0.87 21.85 59.12
CA PRO A 701 -2.24 22.24 59.40
C PRO A 701 -3.22 21.49 58.49
N ASP A 702 -4.48 21.38 58.92
CA ASP A 702 -5.51 20.60 58.23
C ASP A 702 -5.74 21.04 56.78
N THR A 703 -5.57 22.33 56.50
CA THR A 703 -5.64 22.88 55.14
C THR A 703 -4.60 22.26 54.21
N ILE A 704 -3.36 22.07 54.68
CA ILE A 704 -2.28 21.48 53.90
C ILE A 704 -2.42 19.95 53.83
N ARG A 705 -2.90 19.30 54.90
CA ARG A 705 -3.21 17.86 54.87
C ARG A 705 -4.28 17.51 53.82
N LYS A 706 -5.34 18.30 53.74
CA LYS A 706 -6.37 18.15 52.71
C LYS A 706 -5.83 18.49 51.31
N TRP A 707 -4.92 19.46 51.19
CA TRP A 707 -4.22 19.73 49.93
C TRP A 707 -3.41 18.51 49.46
N ILE A 708 -2.66 17.85 50.36
CA ILE A 708 -1.87 16.63 50.07
C ILE A 708 -2.75 15.46 49.58
N LEU A 709 -3.96 15.34 50.13
CA LEU A 709 -4.93 14.28 49.81
C LEU A 709 -5.89 14.65 48.68
N ARG A 710 -5.76 15.84 48.08
CA ARG A 710 -6.63 16.33 46.99
C ARG A 710 -8.11 16.48 47.40
N GLU A 711 -8.34 16.88 48.65
CA GLU A 711 -9.68 17.09 49.24
C GLU A 711 -10.14 18.56 49.23
N ILE A 712 -9.38 19.47 48.59
CA ILE A 712 -9.67 20.91 48.45
C ILE A 712 -9.73 21.31 46.98
#